data_AF-A0AAN6NVS7-F1
#
_entry.id   AF-A0AAN6NVS7-F1
#
_cell.length_a   1.000
_cell.length_b   1.000
_cell.length_c   1.000
_cell.angle_alpha   90.00
_cell.angle_beta   90.00
_cell.angle_gamma   90.00
#
_symmetry.space_group_name_H-M   'P 1'
#
loop_
_entity.id
_entity.type
_entity.pdbx_description
1 polymer ?
#
loop_
_entity_poly.entity_id
_entity_poly.type
_entity_poly.pdbx_seq_one_letter_code
_entity_poly.pdbx_strand_id
1 'polypeptide(L)'
;MESLNGCVLSQLRQSGAQLTRTLQKVQSRSYSAPVSGSIPAAKKKYVPTSGTYPLGFSASGINVGVKPKNTTKPDVCLVASDRPCAAAAVFTKNKFQAAPVTFSRSLLQKKDNQGIQGVVVNSGCANAVTGKGGLEDAGKMAQAADECFGQSESTLVMSTGVIGQRLPIEKITSNIPRAHKAMGSSHDHWLTAAKAICTTDTFPKLISRSFKLPSSPSVEYRIAGMTKGAGMIHPNMATLLGIIATDAPVSSTVLPAVLKHAVDRSFNSITIDGDTSTNDTVALLANGAAGGKEVVANTPDCDAFQTVLTDFSTDLAKLIVRDGEGATKFVTIRVVEAASEEAARKIASTIARSPLVKTALYGKDANWGRILCATGYSLVSEPGLPVNDVPEVVPEKTNVSFVPTDGTAELKLLVNGEPEQVDEARAAEILELEDLEILVRLGTGDKQATYWTCDYSHEYMVEKYRPVFLDDVVGNTETIERLKIIAKEGNMPHVIISGMPGIGKTTSVLCLARQLLGDAYKEAVLELNASDERGIEVVRQRIKGFAQKKVTLPPGRHKIVILDEADSMTSGAQQALRRTMEIYSNTTRFAFACNQSNKIIEPLQSRCAILRYAKLTDAQVVKRLLQIIEAEKVEYSDDGLAALVFSAEGDMRQAINNLQSTHAGFGFVSGDNVFKVVDSPHPIKVQAMLKACYEGNVDAALDGLRELWDLGYSSHDIISTMFKVTKTIPTLSEHAKLEFIKEIGFTHMKILEGVQTLLQLNGCVARLCRLNMDPKKFVAPKK
;
A
#
# COMPACT_ATOMS: atom_id res chain seq x y z
N MET A 1 -8.92 25.87 31.24
CA MET A 1 -8.93 25.79 29.77
C MET A 1 -10.28 25.23 29.30
N GLU A 2 -11.41 25.77 29.80
CA GLU A 2 -12.75 25.20 29.55
C GLU A 2 -13.75 26.20 28.93
N SER A 3 -13.49 27.51 28.93
CA SER A 3 -14.51 28.51 28.55
C SER A 3 -14.42 29.04 27.12
N LEU A 4 -13.33 28.81 26.38
CA LEU A 4 -13.15 29.36 25.02
C LEU A 4 -13.29 28.33 23.89
N ASN A 5 -13.00 27.05 24.14
CA ASN A 5 -13.15 25.98 23.14
C ASN A 5 -14.60 25.45 23.01
N GLY A 6 -15.44 25.64 24.02
CA GLY A 6 -16.84 25.16 24.01
C GLY A 6 -17.83 26.04 23.22
N CYS A 7 -17.51 27.31 22.98
CA CYS A 7 -18.47 28.27 22.40
C CYS A 7 -18.66 28.09 20.88
N VAL A 8 -17.58 27.75 20.15
CA VAL A 8 -17.64 27.57 18.69
C VAL A 8 -18.26 26.22 18.31
N LEU A 9 -18.01 25.17 19.11
CA LEU A 9 -18.55 23.82 18.90
C LEU A 9 -20.03 23.70 19.31
N SER A 10 -20.49 24.49 20.29
CA SER A 10 -21.91 24.47 20.70
C SER A 10 -22.81 25.19 19.70
N GLN A 11 -22.34 26.25 19.03
CA GLN A 11 -23.08 26.97 17.99
C GLN A 11 -23.29 26.14 16.72
N LEU A 12 -22.35 25.25 16.37
CA LEU A 12 -22.48 24.34 15.21
C LEU A 12 -23.37 23.11 15.49
N ARG A 13 -23.60 22.75 16.76
CA ARG A 13 -24.49 21.64 17.15
C ARG A 13 -25.98 22.01 17.08
N GLN A 14 -26.33 23.28 17.24
CA GLN A 14 -27.73 23.73 17.26
C GLN A 14 -28.41 23.71 15.88
N SER A 15 -27.66 23.88 14.78
CA SER A 15 -28.20 23.83 13.42
C SER A 15 -28.38 22.40 12.87
N GLY A 16 -27.63 21.42 13.38
CA GLY A 16 -27.74 20.01 12.98
C GLY A 16 -28.91 19.24 13.62
N ALA A 17 -29.41 19.72 14.76
CA ALA A 17 -30.43 19.03 15.56
C ALA A 17 -31.84 19.01 14.94
N GLN A 18 -32.13 19.88 13.96
CA GLN A 18 -33.43 19.88 13.27
C GLN A 18 -33.54 18.83 12.14
N LEU A 19 -32.42 18.26 11.68
CA LEU A 19 -32.39 17.27 10.60
C LEU A 19 -32.40 15.81 11.08
N THR A 20 -32.25 15.56 12.38
CA THR A 20 -31.94 14.22 12.93
C THR A 20 -33.16 13.38 13.35
N ARG A 21 -34.39 13.82 13.07
CA ARG A 21 -35.61 13.19 13.63
C ARG A 21 -36.28 12.10 12.78
N THR A 22 -35.67 11.59 11.71
CA THR A 22 -36.39 10.62 10.84
C THR A 22 -35.59 9.44 10.32
N LEU A 23 -34.46 9.02 10.91
CA LEU A 23 -33.82 7.76 10.52
C LEU A 23 -33.20 7.01 11.71
N GLN A 24 -34.06 6.54 12.61
CA GLN A 24 -33.72 5.40 13.47
C GLN A 24 -33.80 4.12 12.63
N LYS A 25 -32.64 3.61 12.20
CA LYS A 25 -32.44 2.17 11.98
C LYS A 25 -30.96 1.84 12.17
N VAL A 26 -30.72 1.03 13.19
CA VAL A 26 -29.45 0.43 13.59
C VAL A 26 -28.79 -0.25 12.38
N GLN A 27 -27.57 0.14 12.01
CA GLN A 27 -26.71 -0.69 11.17
C GLN A 27 -25.25 -0.64 11.63
N SER A 28 -24.75 -1.86 11.86
CA SER A 28 -23.44 -2.27 12.34
C SER A 28 -22.29 -1.86 11.42
N ARG A 29 -21.15 -1.52 12.03
CA ARG A 29 -19.84 -1.33 11.38
C ARG A 29 -19.24 -2.65 10.90
N SER A 30 -18.62 -2.64 9.73
CA SER A 30 -17.78 -3.73 9.22
C SER A 30 -16.64 -3.19 8.34
N TYR A 31 -15.40 -3.50 8.72
CA TYR A 31 -14.25 -3.51 7.83
C TYR A 31 -14.32 -4.77 6.99
N SER A 32 -14.61 -4.63 5.72
CA SER A 32 -14.65 -5.70 4.74
C SER A 32 -14.61 -5.05 3.36
N ALA A 33 -14.07 -5.76 2.38
CA ALA A 33 -14.58 -5.74 1.00
C ALA A 33 -16.10 -5.45 0.98
N PRO A 34 -16.62 -4.73 -0.02
CA PRO A 34 -17.91 -4.03 -0.01
C PRO A 34 -18.96 -4.62 0.93
N VAL A 35 -19.54 -3.77 1.77
CA VAL A 35 -20.57 -4.07 2.79
C VAL A 35 -21.87 -4.69 2.19
N SER A 36 -21.89 -4.96 0.88
CA SER A 36 -22.80 -5.88 0.22
C SER A 36 -21.99 -6.99 -0.47
N GLY A 37 -22.16 -8.24 0.01
CA GLY A 37 -21.37 -9.42 -0.34
C GLY A 37 -21.53 -9.93 -1.78
N SER A 38 -21.25 -9.09 -2.75
CA SER A 38 -21.15 -9.48 -4.15
C SER A 38 -19.71 -9.35 -4.63
N ILE A 39 -19.18 -10.43 -5.18
CA ILE A 39 -17.89 -10.42 -5.89
C ILE A 39 -17.96 -9.32 -6.97
N PRO A 40 -16.97 -8.41 -7.05
CA PRO A 40 -16.96 -7.36 -8.06
C PRO A 40 -17.17 -7.94 -9.46
N ALA A 41 -17.99 -7.29 -10.29
CA ALA A 41 -18.38 -7.83 -11.60
C ALA A 41 -17.18 -8.23 -12.47
N ALA A 42 -16.13 -7.42 -12.47
CA ALA A 42 -14.88 -7.69 -13.18
C ALA A 42 -14.12 -8.92 -12.67
N LYS A 43 -14.32 -9.33 -11.41
CA LYS A 43 -13.62 -10.45 -10.77
C LYS A 43 -14.42 -11.75 -10.78
N LYS A 44 -15.72 -11.72 -11.10
CA LYS A 44 -16.56 -12.93 -11.21
C LYS A 44 -16.00 -13.96 -12.18
N LYS A 45 -15.32 -13.53 -13.25
CA LYS A 45 -14.66 -14.40 -14.23
C LYS A 45 -13.58 -15.32 -13.64
N TYR A 46 -13.04 -14.98 -12.46
CA TYR A 46 -12.00 -15.76 -11.78
C TYR A 46 -12.56 -16.80 -10.79
N VAL A 47 -13.87 -16.79 -10.53
CA VAL A 47 -14.51 -17.73 -9.60
C VAL A 47 -15.05 -18.93 -10.38
N PRO A 48 -14.57 -20.15 -10.12
CA PRO A 48 -15.01 -21.32 -10.87
C PRO A 48 -16.47 -21.66 -10.55
N THR A 49 -17.25 -21.98 -11.59
CA THR A 49 -18.64 -22.45 -11.47
C THR A 49 -18.75 -23.97 -11.34
N SER A 50 -17.70 -24.70 -11.72
CA SER A 50 -17.59 -26.16 -11.61
C SER A 50 -16.11 -26.55 -11.48
N GLY A 51 -15.85 -27.79 -11.06
CA GLY A 51 -14.49 -28.31 -10.88
C GLY A 51 -14.45 -29.83 -10.72
N THR A 52 -13.26 -30.40 -10.89
CA THR A 52 -12.98 -31.84 -10.76
C THR A 52 -12.00 -32.06 -9.62
N TYR A 53 -12.45 -32.71 -8.55
CA TYR A 53 -11.68 -32.78 -7.31
C TYR A 53 -10.99 -34.13 -7.10
N PRO A 54 -9.82 -34.15 -6.42
CA PRO A 54 -9.08 -35.35 -6.07
C PRO A 54 -9.93 -36.41 -5.38
N LEU A 55 -9.78 -37.66 -5.80
CA LEU A 55 -10.40 -38.82 -5.15
C LEU A 55 -9.92 -38.96 -3.70
N GLY A 56 -10.81 -39.41 -2.81
CA GLY A 56 -10.50 -39.59 -1.39
C GLY A 56 -10.37 -38.29 -0.58
N PHE A 57 -10.51 -37.11 -1.18
CA PHE A 57 -10.52 -35.83 -0.46
C PHE A 57 -11.94 -35.27 -0.27
N SER A 58 -12.16 -34.65 0.89
CA SER A 58 -13.34 -33.85 1.19
C SER A 58 -12.93 -32.52 1.81
N ALA A 59 -13.78 -31.50 1.64
CA ALA A 59 -13.55 -30.16 2.18
C ALA A 59 -14.82 -29.62 2.84
N SER A 60 -14.67 -28.67 3.77
CA SER A 60 -15.77 -27.89 4.31
C SER A 60 -15.32 -26.50 4.76
N GLY A 61 -16.27 -25.58 4.81
CA GLY A 61 -16.11 -24.28 5.45
C GLY A 61 -17.33 -23.98 6.30
N ILE A 62 -17.12 -23.61 7.57
CA ILE A 62 -18.20 -23.25 8.48
C ILE A 62 -17.96 -21.89 9.12
N ASN A 63 -19.04 -21.24 9.54
CA ASN A 63 -18.96 -20.02 10.33
C ASN A 63 -18.93 -20.34 11.83
N VAL A 64 -17.79 -20.12 12.47
CA VAL A 64 -17.58 -20.24 13.92
C VAL A 64 -17.65 -18.88 14.61
N GLY A 65 -17.39 -17.78 13.89
CA GLY A 65 -17.32 -16.45 14.47
C GLY A 65 -15.98 -16.22 15.17
N VAL A 66 -14.88 -16.60 14.50
CA VAL A 66 -13.50 -16.37 14.97
C VAL A 66 -13.26 -14.86 15.19
N LYS A 67 -13.79 -14.03 14.30
CA LYS A 67 -13.98 -12.59 14.53
C LYS A 67 -15.35 -12.36 15.18
N PRO A 68 -15.45 -11.65 16.33
CA PRO A 68 -16.71 -11.47 17.06
C PRO A 68 -17.88 -10.89 16.24
N LYS A 69 -17.58 -10.07 15.22
CA LYS A 69 -18.59 -9.44 14.35
C LYS A 69 -18.98 -10.30 13.13
N ASN A 70 -18.33 -11.43 12.90
CA ASN A 70 -18.64 -12.31 11.78
C ASN A 70 -19.79 -13.26 12.16
N THR A 71 -20.97 -13.02 11.59
CA THR A 71 -22.17 -13.83 11.86
C THR A 71 -22.67 -14.60 10.65
N THR A 72 -22.08 -14.40 9.47
CA THR A 72 -22.60 -14.98 8.21
C THR A 72 -21.55 -15.66 7.34
N LYS A 73 -20.28 -15.23 7.38
CA LYS A 73 -19.25 -15.78 6.49
C LYS A 73 -18.55 -16.97 7.14
N PRO A 74 -18.24 -18.05 6.40
CA PRO A 74 -17.43 -19.12 6.94
C PRO A 74 -16.03 -18.59 7.28
N ASP A 75 -15.44 -19.08 8.37
CA ASP A 75 -14.14 -18.63 8.89
C ASP A 75 -13.30 -19.75 9.52
N VAL A 76 -13.79 -21.00 9.46
CA VAL A 76 -13.02 -22.22 9.73
C VAL A 76 -13.18 -23.19 8.56
N CYS A 77 -12.06 -23.68 8.06
CA CYS A 77 -11.95 -24.60 6.93
C CYS A 77 -11.36 -25.93 7.39
N LEU A 78 -11.88 -27.04 6.85
CA LEU A 78 -11.26 -28.36 6.92
C LEU A 78 -11.07 -28.90 5.51
N VAL A 79 -9.89 -29.45 5.24
CA VAL A 79 -9.62 -30.29 4.06
C VAL A 79 -9.02 -31.59 4.58
N ALA A 80 -9.59 -32.73 4.24
CA ALA A 80 -9.11 -34.02 4.72
C ALA A 80 -9.19 -35.11 3.65
N SER A 81 -8.29 -36.07 3.78
CA SER A 81 -8.21 -37.30 3.02
C SER A 81 -8.78 -38.45 3.84
N ASP A 82 -9.49 -39.38 3.19
CA ASP A 82 -10.00 -40.63 3.79
C ASP A 82 -8.89 -41.64 4.13
N ARG A 83 -7.65 -41.33 3.73
CA ARG A 83 -6.45 -42.17 3.90
C ARG A 83 -5.19 -41.33 4.16
N PRO A 84 -4.14 -41.93 4.74
CA PRO A 84 -2.85 -41.27 4.92
C PRO A 84 -2.29 -40.67 3.62
N CYS A 85 -1.76 -39.45 3.70
CA CYS A 85 -1.10 -38.76 2.59
C CYS A 85 0.42 -38.70 2.81
N ALA A 86 1.16 -38.68 1.71
CA ALA A 86 2.42 -37.94 1.67
C ALA A 86 2.09 -36.45 1.70
N ALA A 87 2.77 -35.67 2.54
CA ALA A 87 2.50 -34.24 2.67
C ALA A 87 3.78 -33.43 2.83
N ALA A 88 3.83 -32.27 2.16
CA ALA A 88 4.94 -31.32 2.30
C ALA A 88 4.38 -29.91 2.43
N ALA A 89 5.12 -29.01 3.07
CA ALA A 89 4.76 -27.60 3.12
C ALA A 89 5.99 -26.69 3.07
N VAL A 90 5.81 -25.51 2.48
CA VAL A 90 6.76 -24.41 2.52
C VAL A 90 6.18 -23.30 3.39
N PHE A 91 7.02 -22.68 4.23
CA PHE A 91 6.61 -21.78 5.29
C PHE A 91 7.30 -20.41 5.17
N THR A 92 6.74 -19.37 5.79
CA THR A 92 7.40 -18.05 5.87
C THR A 92 8.81 -18.12 6.47
N LYS A 93 9.68 -17.22 6.00
CA LYS A 93 11.06 -17.01 6.47
C LYS A 93 11.15 -15.80 7.43
N ASN A 94 10.03 -15.10 7.63
CA ASN A 94 9.92 -13.98 8.57
C ASN A 94 10.42 -14.42 9.96
N LYS A 95 11.09 -13.52 10.71
CA LYS A 95 11.60 -13.83 12.06
C LYS A 95 10.49 -14.01 13.08
N PHE A 96 9.35 -13.37 12.90
CA PHE A 96 8.16 -13.48 13.76
C PHE A 96 7.22 -14.60 13.29
N GLN A 97 7.74 -15.80 13.06
CA GLN A 97 6.94 -16.94 12.61
C GLN A 97 5.79 -17.23 13.59
N ALA A 98 4.57 -17.33 13.07
CA ALA A 98 3.39 -17.60 13.88
C ALA A 98 3.39 -19.01 14.47
N ALA A 99 2.65 -19.21 15.56
CA ALA A 99 2.50 -20.52 16.21
C ALA A 99 2.04 -21.66 15.28
N PRO A 100 1.04 -21.51 14.37
CA PRO A 100 0.66 -22.57 13.44
C PRO A 100 1.79 -22.95 12.46
N VAL A 101 2.66 -22.00 12.09
CA VAL A 101 3.79 -22.25 11.18
C VAL A 101 4.82 -23.16 11.86
N THR A 102 5.18 -22.84 13.10
CA THR A 102 6.17 -23.65 13.85
C THR A 102 5.59 -25.01 14.21
N PHE A 103 4.32 -25.09 14.63
CA PHE A 103 3.61 -26.33 14.90
C PHE A 103 3.61 -27.28 13.69
N SER A 104 3.09 -26.81 12.54
CA SER A 104 2.95 -27.63 11.33
C SER A 104 4.31 -28.06 10.76
N ARG A 105 5.35 -27.22 10.86
CA ARG A 105 6.72 -27.58 10.48
C ARG A 105 7.25 -28.72 11.34
N SER A 106 7.10 -28.63 12.66
CA SER A 106 7.55 -29.68 13.58
C SER A 106 6.79 -30.99 13.37
N LEU A 107 5.49 -30.92 13.06
CA LEU A 107 4.68 -32.10 12.77
C LEU A 107 5.18 -32.84 11.50
N LEU A 108 5.40 -32.11 10.40
CA LEU A 108 5.92 -32.69 9.16
C LEU A 108 7.29 -33.33 9.35
N GLN A 109 8.18 -32.69 10.11
CA GLN A 109 9.50 -33.24 10.45
C GLN A 109 9.38 -34.51 11.29
N LYS A 110 8.52 -34.51 12.30
CA LYS A 110 8.30 -35.67 13.18
C LYS A 110 7.78 -36.88 12.42
N LYS A 111 6.91 -36.64 11.43
CA LYS A 111 6.24 -37.68 10.66
C LYS A 111 6.95 -38.06 9.35
N ASP A 112 8.14 -37.50 9.11
CA ASP A 112 8.90 -37.67 7.85
C ASP A 112 8.03 -37.47 6.60
N ASN A 113 7.18 -36.44 6.63
CA ASN A 113 6.25 -36.09 5.55
C ASN A 113 5.20 -37.19 5.20
N GLN A 114 4.93 -38.14 6.12
CA GLN A 114 3.97 -39.22 5.94
C GLN A 114 2.82 -39.14 6.94
N GLY A 115 1.72 -39.86 6.69
CA GLY A 115 0.67 -40.04 7.70
C GLY A 115 -0.23 -38.82 7.97
N ILE A 116 -0.04 -37.72 7.22
CA ILE A 116 -0.90 -36.54 7.31
C ILE A 116 -2.23 -36.86 6.62
N GLN A 117 -3.35 -36.49 7.23
CA GLN A 117 -4.69 -36.71 6.70
C GLN A 117 -5.47 -35.44 6.48
N GLY A 118 -5.06 -34.29 7.02
CA GLY A 118 -5.81 -33.07 6.80
C GLY A 118 -5.10 -31.77 7.12
N VAL A 119 -5.81 -30.69 6.83
CA VAL A 119 -5.46 -29.32 7.14
C VAL A 119 -6.68 -28.64 7.75
N VAL A 120 -6.49 -28.01 8.91
CA VAL A 120 -7.47 -27.12 9.53
C VAL A 120 -6.98 -25.68 9.43
N VAL A 121 -7.85 -24.79 8.98
CA VAL A 121 -7.52 -23.37 8.80
C VAL A 121 -8.54 -22.49 9.48
N ASN A 122 -8.10 -21.46 10.19
CA ASN A 122 -8.97 -20.36 10.63
C ASN A 122 -8.62 -19.05 9.91
N SER A 123 -9.64 -18.26 9.61
CA SER A 123 -9.50 -16.87 9.17
C SER A 123 -10.00 -15.91 10.24
N GLY A 124 -9.39 -14.73 10.31
CA GLY A 124 -9.75 -13.66 11.23
C GLY A 124 -8.79 -13.44 12.40
N CYS A 125 -7.97 -14.43 12.77
CA CYS A 125 -6.93 -14.33 13.79
C CYS A 125 -5.68 -15.08 13.32
N ALA A 126 -4.53 -14.41 13.27
CA ALA A 126 -3.28 -15.01 12.77
C ALA A 126 -2.60 -15.93 13.79
N ASN A 127 -2.93 -15.83 15.08
CA ASN A 127 -2.20 -16.54 16.14
C ASN A 127 -0.66 -16.34 16.05
N ALA A 128 -0.26 -15.11 15.73
CA ALA A 128 1.13 -14.69 15.65
C ALA A 128 1.46 -13.81 16.86
N VAL A 129 2.69 -13.93 17.38
CA VAL A 129 3.17 -13.19 18.57
C VAL A 129 2.32 -13.49 19.82
N THR A 130 1.95 -14.76 20.00
CA THR A 130 1.05 -15.23 21.09
C THR A 130 1.74 -16.10 22.14
N GLY A 131 3.08 -16.20 22.05
CA GLY A 131 3.92 -16.95 22.99
C GLY A 131 3.57 -18.44 23.06
N LYS A 132 3.91 -19.08 24.20
CA LYS A 132 3.71 -20.52 24.43
C LYS A 132 2.26 -20.95 24.20
N GLY A 133 1.30 -20.19 24.70
CA GLY A 133 -0.09 -20.62 24.59
C GLY A 133 -0.65 -20.50 23.16
N GLY A 134 -0.08 -19.68 22.28
CA GLY A 134 -0.41 -19.73 20.85
C GLY A 134 -0.08 -21.08 20.22
N LEU A 135 1.04 -21.68 20.62
CA LEU A 135 1.45 -23.02 20.18
C LEU A 135 0.55 -24.11 20.77
N GLU A 136 0.15 -23.97 22.03
CA GLU A 136 -0.84 -24.85 22.67
C GLU A 136 -2.20 -24.79 21.96
N ASP A 137 -2.65 -23.61 21.55
CA ASP A 137 -3.91 -23.44 20.81
C ASP A 137 -3.84 -24.10 19.42
N ALA A 138 -2.71 -23.99 18.72
CA ALA A 138 -2.51 -24.71 17.46
C ALA A 138 -2.58 -26.24 17.68
N GLY A 139 -1.93 -26.76 18.73
CA GLY A 139 -1.99 -28.17 19.08
C GLY A 139 -3.41 -28.65 19.40
N LYS A 140 -4.18 -27.88 20.18
CA LYS A 140 -5.60 -28.17 20.48
C LYS A 140 -6.46 -28.20 19.22
N MET A 141 -6.21 -27.28 18.28
CA MET A 141 -6.94 -27.22 17.01
C MET A 141 -6.66 -28.45 16.14
N ALA A 142 -5.40 -28.87 16.04
CA ALA A 142 -5.01 -30.09 15.34
C ALA A 142 -5.61 -31.34 15.99
N GLN A 143 -5.51 -31.44 17.33
CA GLN A 143 -6.04 -32.57 18.09
C GLN A 143 -7.56 -32.75 17.89
N ALA A 144 -8.33 -31.65 17.96
CA ALA A 144 -9.78 -31.72 17.77
C ALA A 144 -10.17 -32.19 16.35
N ALA A 145 -9.36 -31.86 15.34
CA ALA A 145 -9.55 -32.37 13.98
C ALA A 145 -9.16 -33.85 13.87
N ASP A 146 -8.00 -34.22 14.43
CA ASP A 146 -7.51 -35.61 14.47
C ASP A 146 -8.51 -36.55 15.19
N GLU A 147 -9.12 -36.12 16.29
CA GLU A 147 -10.17 -36.87 17.00
C GLU A 147 -11.39 -37.14 16.12
N CYS A 148 -11.77 -36.20 15.24
CA CYS A 148 -12.86 -36.40 14.29
C CYS A 148 -12.52 -37.43 13.21
N PHE A 149 -11.25 -37.53 12.83
CA PHE A 149 -10.73 -38.50 11.86
C PHE A 149 -10.36 -39.86 12.49
N GLY A 150 -10.40 -39.97 13.83
CA GLY A 150 -9.94 -41.16 14.56
C GLY A 150 -8.43 -41.36 14.46
N GLN A 151 -7.66 -40.28 14.35
CA GLN A 151 -6.21 -40.28 14.21
C GLN A 151 -5.51 -39.51 15.33
N SER A 152 -4.18 -39.46 15.27
CA SER A 152 -3.35 -38.60 16.11
C SER A 152 -2.14 -38.09 15.33
N GLU A 153 -1.87 -36.80 15.47
CA GLU A 153 -0.76 -36.10 14.83
C GLU A 153 -0.84 -36.26 13.29
N SER A 154 -2.02 -35.98 12.72
CA SER A 154 -2.29 -36.12 11.29
C SER A 154 -2.81 -34.84 10.63
N THR A 155 -3.02 -33.77 11.40
CA THR A 155 -3.60 -32.52 10.90
C THR A 155 -2.62 -31.36 10.96
N LEU A 156 -2.38 -30.71 9.82
CA LEU A 156 -1.67 -29.43 9.75
C LEU A 156 -2.59 -28.27 10.14
N VAL A 157 -2.03 -27.25 10.76
CA VAL A 157 -2.77 -26.04 11.18
C VAL A 157 -2.26 -24.83 10.41
N MET A 158 -3.19 -24.02 9.91
CA MET A 158 -2.90 -22.71 9.35
C MET A 158 -3.83 -21.65 9.96
N SER A 159 -3.33 -20.42 10.09
CA SER A 159 -4.12 -19.30 10.63
C SER A 159 -3.80 -18.02 9.87
N THR A 160 -4.79 -17.15 9.70
CA THR A 160 -4.60 -15.83 9.07
C THR A 160 -5.54 -14.79 9.68
N GLY A 161 -5.11 -13.53 9.75
CA GLY A 161 -5.90 -12.42 10.29
C GLY A 161 -5.06 -11.51 11.18
N VAL A 162 -5.64 -11.05 12.28
CA VAL A 162 -5.01 -10.06 13.18
C VAL A 162 -3.85 -10.70 13.97
N ILE A 163 -2.71 -9.99 14.07
CA ILE A 163 -1.51 -10.36 14.84
C ILE A 163 -1.66 -9.92 16.30
N GLY A 164 -1.03 -10.62 17.25
CA GLY A 164 -1.02 -10.25 18.68
C GLY A 164 -2.29 -10.63 19.44
N GLN A 165 -3.15 -11.45 18.84
CA GLN A 165 -4.39 -11.94 19.46
C GLN A 165 -4.36 -13.47 19.55
N ARG A 166 -4.79 -14.02 20.70
CA ARG A 166 -4.98 -15.46 20.90
C ARG A 166 -6.18 -15.95 20.11
N LEU A 167 -6.17 -17.23 19.74
CA LEU A 167 -7.33 -17.85 19.12
C LEU A 167 -8.46 -17.95 20.13
N PRO A 168 -9.73 -17.77 19.72
CA PRO A 168 -10.89 -18.20 20.52
C PRO A 168 -10.99 -19.73 20.45
N ILE A 169 -9.99 -20.42 21.00
CA ILE A 169 -9.73 -21.82 20.71
C ILE A 169 -10.88 -22.73 21.12
N GLU A 170 -11.55 -22.45 22.25
CA GLU A 170 -12.69 -23.21 22.72
C GLU A 170 -13.88 -23.15 21.75
N LYS A 171 -14.09 -21.99 21.11
CA LYS A 171 -15.12 -21.85 20.07
C LYS A 171 -14.78 -22.66 18.83
N ILE A 172 -13.51 -22.65 18.43
CA ILE A 172 -13.02 -23.39 17.27
C ILE A 172 -13.15 -24.89 17.53
N THR A 173 -12.55 -25.41 18.60
CA THR A 173 -12.52 -26.84 18.90
C THR A 173 -13.92 -27.43 19.11
N SER A 174 -14.82 -26.71 19.79
CA SER A 174 -16.22 -27.16 19.96
C SER A 174 -17.02 -27.22 18.66
N ASN A 175 -16.59 -26.50 17.60
CA ASN A 175 -17.27 -26.49 16.30
C ASN A 175 -16.56 -27.32 15.21
N ILE A 176 -15.35 -27.82 15.44
CA ILE A 176 -14.66 -28.73 14.50
C ILE A 176 -15.50 -29.98 14.17
N PRO A 177 -16.19 -30.64 15.13
CA PRO A 177 -17.08 -31.76 14.79
C PRO A 177 -18.22 -31.40 13.82
N ARG A 178 -18.69 -30.14 13.87
CA ARG A 178 -19.69 -29.63 12.92
C ARG A 178 -19.08 -29.42 11.53
N ALA A 179 -17.84 -28.90 11.48
CA ALA A 179 -17.09 -28.76 10.23
C ALA A 179 -16.85 -30.13 9.58
N HIS A 180 -16.48 -31.14 10.37
CA HIS A 180 -16.28 -32.52 9.92
C HIS A 180 -17.56 -33.13 9.33
N LYS A 181 -18.72 -32.99 10.01
CA LYS A 181 -20.01 -33.46 9.50
C LYS A 181 -20.46 -32.77 8.21
N ALA A 182 -19.98 -31.56 7.96
CA ALA A 182 -20.30 -30.78 6.76
C ALA A 182 -19.31 -31.01 5.60
N MET A 183 -18.38 -31.96 5.74
CA MET A 183 -17.42 -32.27 4.69
C MET A 183 -18.07 -32.99 3.51
N GLY A 184 -17.61 -32.64 2.32
CA GLY A 184 -18.00 -33.32 1.09
C GLY A 184 -17.01 -33.06 -0.04
N SER A 185 -17.20 -33.76 -1.15
CA SER A 185 -16.30 -33.73 -2.31
C SER A 185 -16.84 -32.92 -3.50
N SER A 186 -18.03 -32.31 -3.37
CA SER A 186 -18.63 -31.53 -4.47
C SER A 186 -17.97 -30.15 -4.63
N HIS A 187 -18.21 -29.51 -5.78
CA HIS A 187 -17.74 -28.15 -6.07
C HIS A 187 -18.11 -27.13 -5.00
N ASP A 188 -19.34 -27.17 -4.50
CA ASP A 188 -19.82 -26.23 -3.48
C ASP A 188 -19.08 -26.39 -2.15
N HIS A 189 -18.67 -27.60 -1.79
CA HIS A 189 -17.89 -27.86 -0.58
C HIS A 189 -16.51 -27.22 -0.67
N TRP A 190 -15.80 -27.44 -1.79
CA TRP A 190 -14.48 -26.86 -2.04
C TRP A 190 -14.53 -25.34 -2.19
N LEU A 191 -15.54 -24.80 -2.87
CA LEU A 191 -15.76 -23.36 -2.98
C LEU A 191 -16.08 -22.73 -1.63
N THR A 192 -16.82 -23.42 -0.76
CA THR A 192 -17.11 -22.96 0.61
C THR A 192 -15.87 -22.99 1.49
N ALA A 193 -15.02 -24.02 1.36
CA ALA A 193 -13.71 -24.07 2.00
C ALA A 193 -12.79 -22.92 1.56
N ALA A 194 -12.73 -22.63 0.25
CA ALA A 194 -11.97 -21.49 -0.28
C ALA A 194 -12.49 -20.14 0.24
N LYS A 195 -13.81 -19.98 0.42
CA LYS A 195 -14.39 -18.79 1.07
C LYS A 195 -14.00 -18.69 2.54
N ALA A 196 -13.89 -19.81 3.24
CA ALA A 196 -13.61 -19.84 4.68
C ALA A 196 -12.20 -19.34 5.05
N ILE A 197 -11.23 -19.46 4.13
CA ILE A 197 -9.85 -19.01 4.33
C ILE A 197 -9.62 -17.53 3.95
N CYS A 198 -10.60 -16.87 3.32
CA CYS A 198 -10.49 -15.48 2.84
C CYS A 198 -10.47 -14.47 4.00
N THR A 199 -9.77 -13.35 3.81
CA THR A 199 -9.76 -12.21 4.74
C THR A 199 -10.15 -10.89 4.06
N THR A 200 -9.20 -10.26 3.37
CA THR A 200 -9.39 -9.02 2.60
C THR A 200 -9.67 -9.30 1.13
N ASP A 201 -9.57 -10.57 0.74
CA ASP A 201 -9.86 -11.09 -0.59
C ASP A 201 -11.24 -10.63 -1.09
N THR A 202 -11.31 -10.22 -2.36
CA THR A 202 -12.58 -9.82 -2.99
C THR A 202 -13.30 -11.01 -3.64
N PHE A 203 -12.59 -12.13 -3.86
CA PHE A 203 -13.16 -13.39 -4.36
C PHE A 203 -12.40 -14.63 -3.86
N PRO A 204 -13.07 -15.80 -3.74
CA PRO A 204 -12.42 -17.05 -3.37
C PRO A 204 -11.58 -17.60 -4.53
N LYS A 205 -10.31 -17.96 -4.26
CA LYS A 205 -9.37 -18.45 -5.26
C LYS A 205 -9.29 -19.98 -5.17
N LEU A 206 -9.84 -20.65 -6.18
CA LEU A 206 -9.93 -22.10 -6.25
C LEU A 206 -9.67 -22.55 -7.70
N ILE A 207 -8.79 -23.51 -7.88
CA ILE A 207 -8.51 -24.14 -9.18
C ILE A 207 -8.56 -25.66 -9.00
N SER A 208 -9.03 -26.36 -10.03
CA SER A 208 -8.95 -27.81 -10.12
C SER A 208 -8.66 -28.25 -11.54
N ARG A 209 -7.88 -29.32 -11.72
CA ARG A 209 -7.47 -29.86 -13.02
C ARG A 209 -7.31 -31.37 -12.97
N SER A 210 -7.42 -31.99 -14.14
CA SER A 210 -7.06 -33.39 -14.36
C SER A 210 -5.77 -33.46 -15.17
N PHE A 211 -4.96 -34.48 -14.94
CA PHE A 211 -3.69 -34.71 -15.63
C PHE A 211 -3.36 -36.20 -15.73
N LYS A 212 -2.34 -36.54 -16.50
CA LYS A 212 -1.86 -37.91 -16.69
C LYS A 212 -0.36 -37.98 -16.46
N LEU A 213 0.12 -39.14 -16.01
CA LEU A 213 1.55 -39.41 -15.84
C LEU A 213 2.02 -40.40 -16.92
N PRO A 214 3.26 -40.23 -17.45
CA PRO A 214 3.80 -41.08 -18.50
C PRO A 214 3.73 -42.59 -18.24
N SER A 215 4.00 -43.04 -17.02
CA SER A 215 4.02 -44.47 -16.68
C SER A 215 2.62 -45.10 -16.58
N SER A 216 1.58 -44.29 -16.39
CA SER A 216 0.20 -44.74 -16.15
C SER A 216 -0.79 -43.95 -17.03
N PRO A 217 -0.69 -44.01 -18.38
CA PRO A 217 -1.43 -43.14 -19.30
C PRO A 217 -2.95 -43.41 -19.34
N SER A 218 -3.38 -44.56 -18.83
CA SER A 218 -4.79 -44.94 -18.67
C SER A 218 -5.42 -44.40 -17.38
N VAL A 219 -4.60 -43.94 -16.42
CA VAL A 219 -5.07 -43.38 -15.15
C VAL A 219 -5.16 -41.87 -15.30
N GLU A 220 -6.32 -41.32 -14.92
CA GLU A 220 -6.51 -39.88 -14.81
C GLU A 220 -6.34 -39.46 -13.35
N TYR A 221 -5.39 -38.56 -13.12
CA TYR A 221 -5.11 -37.95 -11.82
C TYR A 221 -5.76 -36.59 -11.74
N ARG A 222 -6.07 -36.12 -10.53
CA ARG A 222 -6.71 -34.84 -10.28
C ARG A 222 -5.94 -34.07 -9.22
N ILE A 223 -5.85 -32.76 -9.44
CA ILE A 223 -5.23 -31.81 -8.52
C ILE A 223 -6.21 -30.66 -8.28
N ALA A 224 -6.39 -30.29 -7.02
CA ALA A 224 -7.17 -29.13 -6.63
C ALA A 224 -6.39 -28.29 -5.62
N GLY A 225 -6.63 -26.99 -5.62
CA GLY A 225 -5.96 -26.11 -4.70
C GLY A 225 -6.70 -24.81 -4.51
N MET A 226 -6.61 -24.30 -3.29
CA MET A 226 -7.19 -23.05 -2.88
C MET A 226 -6.13 -22.16 -2.25
N THR A 227 -6.27 -20.86 -2.42
CA THR A 227 -5.36 -19.90 -1.80
C THR A 227 -6.10 -18.64 -1.36
N LYS A 228 -5.48 -17.90 -0.43
CA LYS A 228 -5.95 -16.59 0.02
C LYS A 228 -4.78 -15.62 0.08
N GLY A 229 -5.06 -14.34 -0.12
CA GLY A 229 -4.08 -13.27 -0.13
C GLY A 229 -4.53 -12.16 -1.07
N ALA A 230 -4.43 -10.93 -0.60
CA ALA A 230 -4.76 -9.72 -1.36
C ALA A 230 -3.86 -8.54 -0.91
N GLY A 231 -3.48 -8.50 0.38
CA GLY A 231 -2.48 -7.60 0.95
C GLY A 231 -1.54 -8.31 1.94
N MET A 232 -0.45 -7.62 2.32
CA MET A 232 0.81 -8.16 2.82
C MET A 232 1.27 -9.35 1.98
N ILE A 233 1.69 -9.09 0.74
CA ILE A 233 2.13 -10.13 -0.21
C ILE A 233 3.50 -9.75 -0.80
N HIS A 234 4.56 -10.24 -0.16
CA HIS A 234 5.89 -10.41 -0.75
C HIS A 234 6.56 -11.70 -0.27
N PRO A 235 6.23 -12.82 -0.93
CA PRO A 235 6.77 -14.15 -0.64
C PRO A 235 8.28 -14.22 -0.71
N ASN A 236 8.93 -14.36 0.47
CA ASN A 236 10.30 -14.82 0.56
C ASN A 236 10.34 -16.20 1.26
N MET A 237 9.50 -17.11 0.77
CA MET A 237 9.39 -18.58 0.94
C MET A 237 7.93 -19.03 0.73
N ALA A 238 6.95 -18.14 1.00
CA ALA A 238 5.58 -18.06 0.48
C ALA A 238 4.99 -16.76 1.10
N THR A 239 3.98 -16.09 0.52
CA THR A 239 3.19 -15.02 1.19
C THR A 239 1.72 -15.11 0.90
N LEU A 240 0.97 -15.81 1.77
CA LEU A 240 -0.39 -16.34 1.59
C LEU A 240 -0.62 -17.61 2.43
N LEU A 241 -1.87 -18.07 2.47
CA LEU A 241 -2.18 -19.48 2.76
C LEU A 241 -2.55 -20.20 1.48
N GLY A 242 -2.00 -21.39 1.26
CA GLY A 242 -2.28 -22.23 0.11
C GLY A 242 -2.40 -23.70 0.52
N ILE A 243 -3.42 -24.37 0.01
CA ILE A 243 -3.62 -25.81 0.18
C ILE A 243 -3.76 -26.40 -1.21
N ILE A 244 -2.96 -27.42 -1.51
CA ILE A 244 -3.00 -28.20 -2.74
C ILE A 244 -3.21 -29.66 -2.35
N ALA A 245 -4.13 -30.34 -3.03
CA ALA A 245 -4.44 -31.75 -2.84
C ALA A 245 -4.39 -32.47 -4.19
N THR A 246 -3.85 -33.69 -4.21
CA THR A 246 -3.81 -34.54 -5.41
C THR A 246 -4.06 -36.01 -5.05
N ASP A 247 -4.72 -36.73 -5.96
CA ASP A 247 -4.94 -38.17 -5.81
C ASP A 247 -3.86 -39.03 -6.50
N ALA A 248 -2.82 -38.39 -7.02
CA ALA A 248 -1.63 -39.08 -7.54
C ALA A 248 -0.79 -39.71 -6.40
N PRO A 249 -0.24 -40.92 -6.60
CA PRO A 249 0.62 -41.57 -5.62
C PRO A 249 2.04 -40.97 -5.71
N VAL A 250 2.37 -40.00 -4.86
CA VAL A 250 3.68 -39.34 -4.86
C VAL A 250 4.45 -39.70 -3.59
N SER A 251 5.71 -40.12 -3.75
CA SER A 251 6.56 -40.47 -2.62
C SER A 251 6.82 -39.27 -1.71
N SER A 252 6.75 -39.48 -0.39
CA SER A 252 7.03 -38.45 0.63
C SER A 252 8.45 -37.91 0.55
N THR A 253 9.39 -38.67 -0.02
CA THR A 253 10.80 -38.26 -0.18
C THR A 253 11.01 -37.22 -1.27
N VAL A 254 10.16 -37.22 -2.30
CA VAL A 254 10.26 -36.33 -3.48
C VAL A 254 9.40 -35.08 -3.31
N LEU A 255 8.28 -35.21 -2.60
CA LEU A 255 7.27 -34.18 -2.46
C LEU A 255 7.81 -32.82 -1.97
N PRO A 256 8.74 -32.74 -0.99
CA PRO A 256 9.31 -31.46 -0.54
C PRO A 256 10.11 -30.75 -1.63
N ALA A 257 10.91 -31.49 -2.41
CA ALA A 257 11.75 -30.90 -3.46
C ALA A 257 10.90 -30.37 -4.62
N VAL A 258 9.91 -31.15 -5.05
CA VAL A 258 8.99 -30.77 -6.13
C VAL A 258 8.10 -29.59 -5.72
N LEU A 259 7.58 -29.60 -4.48
CA LEU A 259 6.82 -28.46 -3.94
C LEU A 259 7.67 -27.20 -3.87
N LYS A 260 8.90 -27.28 -3.34
CA LYS A 260 9.81 -26.14 -3.28
C LYS A 260 10.08 -25.57 -4.67
N HIS A 261 10.34 -26.42 -5.66
CA HIS A 261 10.57 -25.99 -7.03
C HIS A 261 9.37 -25.25 -7.62
N ALA A 262 8.17 -25.79 -7.43
CA ALA A 262 6.92 -25.18 -7.89
C ALA A 262 6.67 -23.83 -7.21
N VAL A 263 6.79 -23.77 -5.87
CA VAL A 263 6.60 -22.55 -5.06
C VAL A 263 7.61 -21.47 -5.46
N ASP A 264 8.87 -21.83 -5.69
CA ASP A 264 9.91 -20.88 -6.10
C ASP A 264 9.55 -20.20 -7.43
N ARG A 265 8.93 -20.91 -8.36
CA ARG A 265 8.56 -20.39 -9.70
C ARG A 265 7.15 -19.84 -9.80
N SER A 266 6.39 -19.84 -8.70
CA SER A 266 5.01 -19.38 -8.66
C SER A 266 4.79 -18.36 -7.53
N PHE A 267 4.50 -18.85 -6.33
CA PHE A 267 4.22 -18.03 -5.16
C PHE A 267 5.44 -17.16 -4.78
N ASN A 268 6.69 -17.63 -4.84
CA ASN A 268 7.88 -16.77 -4.64
C ASN A 268 8.22 -15.88 -5.85
N SER A 269 7.30 -15.76 -6.80
CA SER A 269 7.42 -14.92 -8.00
C SER A 269 6.25 -13.94 -8.12
N ILE A 270 5.55 -13.63 -7.03
CA ILE A 270 4.50 -12.59 -6.99
C ILE A 270 4.79 -11.52 -5.95
N THR A 271 4.24 -10.32 -6.09
CA THR A 271 4.19 -9.32 -5.01
C THR A 271 3.06 -8.32 -5.22
N ILE A 272 2.41 -7.90 -4.14
CA ILE A 272 1.42 -6.82 -4.16
C ILE A 272 2.05 -5.53 -3.63
N ASP A 273 2.50 -5.55 -2.37
CA ASP A 273 2.91 -4.37 -1.58
C ASP A 273 4.37 -4.41 -1.11
N GLY A 274 5.04 -5.56 -1.18
CA GLY A 274 6.42 -5.71 -0.74
C GLY A 274 6.59 -6.28 0.67
N ASP A 275 5.50 -6.59 1.38
CA ASP A 275 5.54 -7.06 2.77
C ASP A 275 5.40 -8.58 2.91
N THR A 276 6.37 -9.22 3.57
CA THR A 276 6.34 -10.67 3.87
C THR A 276 5.60 -10.97 5.18
N SER A 277 4.54 -11.78 5.13
CA SER A 277 3.72 -12.08 6.31
C SER A 277 4.35 -13.09 7.29
N THR A 278 3.82 -13.11 8.52
CA THR A 278 4.24 -13.98 9.63
C THR A 278 3.69 -15.41 9.55
N ASN A 279 2.73 -15.67 8.65
CA ASN A 279 1.89 -16.87 8.66
C ASN A 279 2.02 -17.75 7.42
N ASP A 280 2.86 -17.36 6.49
CA ASP A 280 2.77 -17.89 5.15
C ASP A 280 3.04 -19.37 5.07
N THR A 281 2.14 -20.08 4.40
CA THR A 281 2.17 -21.53 4.31
C THR A 281 1.55 -21.99 3.00
N VAL A 282 2.26 -22.81 2.24
CA VAL A 282 1.70 -23.61 1.14
C VAL A 282 1.89 -25.08 1.48
N ALA A 283 0.80 -25.82 1.65
CA ALA A 283 0.83 -27.27 1.88
C ALA A 283 0.33 -28.05 0.67
N LEU A 284 0.96 -29.18 0.39
CA LEU A 284 0.59 -30.16 -0.63
C LEU A 284 0.34 -31.52 0.03
N LEU A 285 -0.84 -32.10 -0.19
CA LEU A 285 -1.21 -33.44 0.26
C LEU A 285 -1.44 -34.35 -0.95
N ALA A 286 -0.80 -35.51 -0.99
CA ALA A 286 -0.92 -36.52 -2.03
C ALA A 286 -1.35 -37.86 -1.42
N ASN A 287 -2.55 -38.36 -1.75
CA ASN A 287 -3.14 -39.54 -1.10
C ASN A 287 -3.11 -40.83 -1.94
N GLY A 288 -2.73 -40.75 -3.22
CA GLY A 288 -2.64 -41.92 -4.10
C GLY A 288 -3.96 -42.63 -4.43
N ALA A 289 -5.13 -42.02 -4.16
CA ALA A 289 -6.43 -42.67 -4.35
C ALA A 289 -6.76 -43.04 -5.80
N ALA A 290 -6.14 -42.39 -6.80
CA ALA A 290 -6.29 -42.74 -8.21
C ALA A 290 -5.49 -44.00 -8.61
N GLY A 291 -4.57 -44.46 -7.77
CA GLY A 291 -3.73 -45.63 -8.03
C GLY A 291 -2.63 -45.37 -9.08
N GLY A 292 -2.16 -46.44 -9.73
CA GLY A 292 -1.04 -46.38 -10.67
C GLY A 292 0.33 -46.47 -10.00
N LYS A 293 1.39 -46.22 -10.77
CA LYS A 293 2.77 -46.32 -10.26
C LYS A 293 3.13 -45.09 -9.43
N GLU A 294 3.78 -45.32 -8.29
CA GLU A 294 4.25 -44.25 -7.41
C GLU A 294 5.30 -43.37 -8.09
N VAL A 295 5.13 -42.05 -7.95
CA VAL A 295 6.07 -41.03 -8.42
C VAL A 295 7.25 -40.97 -7.47
N VAL A 296 8.42 -41.35 -7.98
CA VAL A 296 9.69 -41.40 -7.25
C VAL A 296 10.77 -40.59 -7.99
N ALA A 297 11.86 -40.24 -7.29
CA ALA A 297 12.90 -39.35 -7.81
C ALA A 297 13.52 -39.88 -9.12
N ASN A 298 13.99 -38.97 -9.97
CA ASN A 298 14.69 -39.29 -11.22
C ASN A 298 13.89 -40.19 -12.18
N THR A 299 12.57 -40.01 -12.23
CA THR A 299 11.68 -40.70 -13.18
C THR A 299 10.94 -39.70 -14.07
N PRO A 300 10.53 -40.10 -15.29
CA PRO A 300 9.72 -39.23 -16.16
C PRO A 300 8.42 -38.74 -15.51
N ASP A 301 7.85 -39.54 -14.60
CA ASP A 301 6.65 -39.15 -13.85
C ASP A 301 6.95 -38.03 -12.84
N CYS A 302 8.13 -38.02 -12.23
CA CYS A 302 8.56 -36.96 -11.32
C CYS A 302 8.67 -35.63 -12.06
N ASP A 303 9.31 -35.64 -13.23
CA ASP A 303 9.46 -34.44 -14.07
C ASP A 303 8.08 -33.94 -14.55
N ALA A 304 7.23 -34.86 -15.03
CA ALA A 304 5.87 -34.53 -15.45
C ALA A 304 5.02 -33.96 -14.31
N PHE A 305 5.07 -34.57 -13.11
CA PHE A 305 4.35 -34.09 -11.94
C PHE A 305 4.88 -32.72 -11.48
N GLN A 306 6.19 -32.50 -11.52
CA GLN A 306 6.79 -31.21 -11.18
C GLN A 306 6.36 -30.10 -12.13
N THR A 307 6.29 -30.37 -13.44
CA THR A 307 5.73 -29.42 -14.42
C THR A 307 4.27 -29.12 -14.11
N VAL A 308 3.43 -30.15 -13.93
CA VAL A 308 2.00 -29.99 -13.59
C VAL A 308 1.83 -29.15 -12.32
N LEU A 309 2.58 -29.44 -11.26
CA LEU A 309 2.50 -28.70 -10.00
C LEU A 309 2.98 -27.26 -10.14
N THR A 310 4.04 -27.02 -10.93
CA THR A 310 4.58 -25.68 -11.17
C THR A 310 3.58 -24.80 -11.92
N ASP A 311 2.98 -25.32 -12.98
CA ASP A 311 1.96 -24.61 -13.76
C ASP A 311 0.70 -24.36 -12.92
N PHE A 312 0.26 -25.39 -12.19
CA PHE A 312 -0.90 -25.29 -11.29
C PHE A 312 -0.68 -24.23 -10.20
N SER A 313 0.49 -24.24 -9.56
CA SER A 313 0.84 -23.26 -8.52
C SER A 313 0.99 -21.85 -9.09
N THR A 314 1.49 -21.73 -10.32
CA THR A 314 1.60 -20.45 -11.04
C THR A 314 0.24 -19.82 -11.26
N ASP A 315 -0.75 -20.60 -11.69
CA ASP A 315 -2.10 -20.08 -11.91
C ASP A 315 -2.79 -19.68 -10.60
N LEU A 316 -2.57 -20.42 -9.51
CA LEU A 316 -3.03 -20.01 -8.17
C LEU A 316 -2.35 -18.71 -7.72
N ALA A 317 -1.04 -18.57 -7.93
CA ALA A 317 -0.30 -17.36 -7.55
C ALA A 317 -0.78 -16.13 -8.34
N LYS A 318 -1.09 -16.30 -9.63
CA LYS A 318 -1.66 -15.22 -10.46
C LYS A 318 -3.02 -14.75 -9.93
N LEU A 319 -3.88 -15.64 -9.43
CA LEU A 319 -5.16 -15.24 -8.83
C LEU A 319 -4.99 -14.31 -7.62
N ILE A 320 -3.88 -14.42 -6.89
CA ILE A 320 -3.56 -13.50 -5.79
C ILE A 320 -3.24 -12.12 -6.32
N VAL A 321 -2.41 -12.03 -7.36
CA VAL A 321 -2.08 -10.76 -8.02
C VAL A 321 -3.32 -10.09 -8.59
N ARG A 322 -4.22 -10.88 -9.19
CA ARG A 322 -5.52 -10.41 -9.71
C ARG A 322 -6.43 -9.86 -8.63
N ASP A 323 -6.26 -10.30 -7.39
CA ASP A 323 -7.05 -9.85 -6.24
C ASP A 323 -6.28 -8.90 -5.33
N GLY A 324 -5.15 -8.36 -5.79
CA GLY A 324 -4.37 -7.39 -5.03
C GLY A 324 -5.27 -6.26 -4.53
N GLU A 325 -5.04 -5.80 -3.29
CA GLU A 325 -5.83 -4.72 -2.71
C GLU A 325 -5.75 -3.46 -3.58
N GLY A 326 -6.90 -3.02 -4.09
CA GLY A 326 -7.01 -1.93 -5.05
C GLY A 326 -6.46 -2.21 -6.46
N ALA A 327 -6.00 -3.42 -6.79
CA ALA A 327 -5.37 -3.70 -8.08
C ALA A 327 -6.32 -3.52 -9.27
N THR A 328 -5.94 -2.67 -10.23
CA THR A 328 -6.66 -2.48 -11.51
C THR A 328 -5.97 -3.17 -12.67
N LYS A 329 -4.67 -3.47 -12.54
CA LYS A 329 -3.84 -4.13 -13.55
C LYS A 329 -3.17 -5.37 -13.03
N PHE A 330 -2.93 -6.31 -13.95
CA PHE A 330 -2.06 -7.46 -13.78
C PHE A 330 -0.83 -7.30 -14.67
N VAL A 331 0.34 -7.33 -14.04
CA VAL A 331 1.61 -6.98 -14.67
C VAL A 331 2.54 -8.17 -14.58
N THR A 332 2.98 -8.66 -15.74
CA THR A 332 4.07 -9.65 -15.84
C THR A 332 5.37 -8.91 -16.06
N ILE A 333 6.37 -9.13 -15.22
CA ILE A 333 7.73 -8.60 -15.41
C ILE A 333 8.60 -9.77 -15.79
N ARG A 334 9.15 -9.75 -17.00
CA ARG A 334 10.03 -10.79 -17.51
C ARG A 334 11.41 -10.20 -17.77
N VAL A 335 12.41 -10.72 -17.07
CA VAL A 335 13.82 -10.37 -17.26
C VAL A 335 14.49 -11.52 -17.98
N VAL A 336 15.06 -11.27 -19.15
CA VAL A 336 15.69 -12.27 -20.02
C VAL A 336 17.11 -11.86 -20.37
N GLU A 337 17.84 -12.79 -21.00
CA GLU A 337 19.22 -12.59 -21.45
C GLU A 337 20.15 -12.18 -20.29
N ALA A 338 19.89 -12.73 -19.10
CA ALA A 338 20.66 -12.48 -17.89
C ALA A 338 21.81 -13.47 -17.74
N ALA A 339 22.91 -13.03 -17.13
CA ALA A 339 24.03 -13.91 -16.77
C ALA A 339 23.64 -14.99 -15.74
N SER A 340 22.69 -14.72 -14.84
CA SER A 340 22.19 -15.69 -13.86
C SER A 340 20.67 -15.57 -13.62
N GLU A 341 20.02 -16.70 -13.30
CA GLU A 341 18.59 -16.71 -12.92
C GLU A 341 18.36 -15.91 -11.63
N GLU A 342 19.32 -15.95 -10.69
CA GLU A 342 19.23 -15.22 -9.42
C GLU A 342 19.22 -13.71 -9.63
N ALA A 343 20.13 -13.20 -10.47
CA ALA A 343 20.16 -11.79 -10.83
C ALA A 343 18.87 -11.38 -11.56
N ALA A 344 18.43 -12.16 -12.54
CA ALA A 344 17.18 -11.91 -13.26
C ALA A 344 15.98 -11.81 -12.30
N ARG A 345 15.90 -12.72 -11.33
CA ARG A 345 14.84 -12.76 -10.33
C ARG A 345 14.89 -11.56 -9.40
N LYS A 346 16.09 -11.16 -8.94
CA LYS A 346 16.27 -9.99 -8.07
C LYS A 346 15.93 -8.69 -8.78
N ILE A 347 16.31 -8.55 -10.06
CA ILE A 347 15.91 -7.43 -10.93
C ILE A 347 14.39 -7.40 -11.09
N ALA A 348 13.78 -8.51 -11.51
CA ALA A 348 12.34 -8.60 -11.74
C ALA A 348 11.52 -8.26 -10.47
N SER A 349 11.92 -8.83 -9.33
CA SER A 349 11.34 -8.54 -8.00
C SER A 349 11.50 -7.07 -7.60
N THR A 350 12.63 -6.45 -7.93
CA THR A 350 12.87 -5.03 -7.62
C THR A 350 11.99 -4.10 -8.44
N ILE A 351 11.84 -4.36 -9.74
CA ILE A 351 10.89 -3.65 -10.60
C ILE A 351 9.48 -3.83 -10.06
N ALA A 352 9.11 -5.06 -9.68
CA ALA A 352 7.78 -5.41 -9.20
C ALA A 352 7.37 -4.72 -7.89
N ARG A 353 8.34 -4.36 -7.05
CA ARG A 353 8.12 -3.64 -5.78
C ARG A 353 8.22 -2.12 -5.90
N SER A 354 8.71 -1.59 -7.02
CA SER A 354 8.97 -0.16 -7.15
C SER A 354 7.65 0.64 -7.11
N PRO A 355 7.42 1.50 -6.09
CA PRO A 355 6.20 2.31 -6.02
C PRO A 355 6.06 3.23 -7.23
N LEU A 356 7.18 3.73 -7.76
CA LEU A 356 7.20 4.59 -8.94
C LEU A 356 6.76 3.84 -10.20
N VAL A 357 7.21 2.60 -10.39
CA VAL A 357 6.76 1.77 -11.53
C VAL A 357 5.26 1.47 -11.38
N LYS A 358 4.82 1.02 -10.20
CA LYS A 358 3.43 0.62 -9.94
C LYS A 358 2.44 1.78 -10.07
N THR A 359 2.82 2.98 -9.63
CA THR A 359 2.01 4.20 -9.81
C THR A 359 2.01 4.71 -11.25
N ALA A 360 3.12 4.57 -12.00
CA ALA A 360 3.16 4.90 -13.42
C ALA A 360 2.22 3.99 -14.22
N LEU A 361 2.21 2.69 -13.94
CA LEU A 361 1.29 1.73 -14.54
C LEU A 361 -0.17 2.07 -14.28
N TYR A 362 -0.49 2.51 -13.06
CA TYR A 362 -1.83 2.97 -12.73
C TYR A 362 -2.21 4.26 -13.46
N GLY A 363 -1.30 5.24 -13.47
CA GLY A 363 -1.44 6.50 -14.18
C GLY A 363 -1.41 6.37 -15.71
N LYS A 364 -1.21 5.16 -16.23
CA LYS A 364 -1.04 4.86 -17.66
C LYS A 364 0.08 5.68 -18.29
N ASP A 365 1.12 5.90 -17.51
CA ASP A 365 2.36 6.57 -17.91
C ASP A 365 3.37 5.52 -18.38
N ALA A 366 3.84 5.65 -19.62
CA ALA A 366 4.80 4.75 -20.26
C ALA A 366 6.24 4.98 -19.78
N ASN A 367 6.41 5.05 -18.46
CA ASN A 367 7.64 5.52 -17.84
C ASN A 367 8.70 4.43 -17.73
N TRP A 368 9.26 4.05 -18.87
CA TRP A 368 10.40 3.13 -18.94
C TRP A 368 11.63 3.63 -18.16
N GLY A 369 11.73 4.94 -17.90
CA GLY A 369 12.78 5.51 -17.04
C GLY A 369 12.69 5.02 -15.60
N ARG A 370 11.48 4.87 -15.04
CA ARG A 370 11.27 4.29 -13.70
C ARG A 370 11.61 2.80 -13.66
N ILE A 371 11.36 2.07 -14.76
CA ILE A 371 11.73 0.66 -14.91
C ILE A 371 13.26 0.51 -14.99
N LEU A 372 13.93 1.35 -15.77
CA LEU A 372 15.39 1.36 -15.89
C LEU A 372 16.06 1.76 -14.56
N CYS A 373 15.52 2.76 -13.86
CA CYS A 373 15.97 3.15 -12.53
C CYS A 373 15.90 1.96 -11.56
N ALA A 374 14.75 1.26 -11.52
CA ALA A 374 14.57 0.05 -10.70
C ALA A 374 15.51 -1.09 -11.09
N THR A 375 15.80 -1.25 -12.38
CA THR A 375 16.78 -2.21 -12.87
C THR A 375 18.19 -1.84 -12.38
N GLY A 376 18.56 -0.57 -12.49
CA GLY A 376 19.88 -0.06 -12.12
C GLY A 376 20.22 -0.19 -10.63
N TYR A 377 19.26 0.08 -9.73
CA TYR A 377 19.51 -0.04 -8.28
C TYR A 377 19.26 -1.46 -7.73
N SER A 378 18.84 -2.44 -8.54
CA SER A 378 18.40 -3.75 -8.04
C SER A 378 19.51 -4.59 -7.41
N LEU A 379 20.75 -4.43 -7.86
CA LEU A 379 21.90 -5.24 -7.46
C LEU A 379 23.01 -4.41 -6.79
N VAL A 380 22.83 -3.08 -6.67
CA VAL A 380 23.81 -2.22 -6.01
C VAL A 380 23.74 -2.36 -4.49
N SER A 381 24.87 -2.11 -3.83
CA SER A 381 25.01 -2.09 -2.38
C SER A 381 24.09 -1.04 -1.74
N GLU A 382 23.54 -1.37 -0.58
CA GLU A 382 22.74 -0.44 0.21
C GLU A 382 23.56 0.79 0.65
N PRO A 383 22.91 1.95 0.89
CA PRO A 383 23.58 3.13 1.40
C PRO A 383 24.39 2.82 2.68
N GLY A 384 25.67 3.18 2.69
CA GLY A 384 26.60 2.91 3.79
C GLY A 384 27.47 1.68 3.61
N LEU A 385 27.25 0.88 2.55
CA LEU A 385 28.14 -0.19 2.12
C LEU A 385 29.01 0.25 0.92
N PRO A 386 30.18 -0.38 0.69
CA PRO A 386 30.99 -0.09 -0.49
C PRO A 386 30.20 -0.35 -1.78
N VAL A 387 30.29 0.59 -2.73
CA VAL A 387 29.69 0.42 -4.06
C VAL A 387 30.28 -0.84 -4.69
N ASN A 388 29.41 -1.78 -5.04
CA ASN A 388 29.79 -2.99 -5.77
C ASN A 388 29.66 -2.76 -7.27
N ASP A 389 30.51 -3.45 -8.03
CA ASP A 389 30.30 -3.60 -9.46
C ASP A 389 29.14 -4.57 -9.71
N VAL A 390 28.34 -4.28 -10.73
CA VAL A 390 27.14 -5.06 -11.11
C VAL A 390 27.29 -5.49 -12.58
N PRO A 391 28.15 -6.48 -12.86
CA PRO A 391 28.42 -6.90 -14.24
C PRO A 391 27.18 -7.48 -14.95
N GLU A 392 26.14 -7.87 -14.20
CA GLU A 392 24.89 -8.39 -14.73
C GLU A 392 24.03 -7.33 -15.44
N VAL A 393 24.22 -6.05 -15.11
CA VAL A 393 23.47 -4.92 -15.70
C VAL A 393 24.45 -4.03 -16.46
N VAL A 394 24.53 -4.22 -17.77
CA VAL A 394 25.32 -3.37 -18.68
C VAL A 394 24.38 -2.37 -19.35
N PRO A 395 24.44 -1.07 -19.03
CA PRO A 395 23.51 -0.07 -19.56
C PRO A 395 23.40 -0.10 -21.08
N GLU A 396 24.53 -0.18 -21.79
CA GLU A 396 24.62 -0.16 -23.25
C GLU A 396 24.09 -1.43 -23.94
N LYS A 397 23.74 -2.47 -23.15
CA LYS A 397 23.11 -3.71 -23.64
C LYS A 397 21.69 -3.89 -23.17
N THR A 398 21.23 -3.02 -22.27
CA THR A 398 19.92 -3.17 -21.63
C THR A 398 18.83 -2.67 -22.56
N ASN A 399 17.78 -3.47 -22.73
CA ASN A 399 16.60 -3.15 -23.52
C ASN A 399 15.34 -3.24 -22.64
N VAL A 400 14.35 -2.39 -22.90
CA VAL A 400 13.06 -2.38 -22.19
C VAL A 400 11.93 -2.26 -23.21
N SER A 401 10.92 -3.10 -23.07
CA SER A 401 9.74 -3.10 -23.94
C SER A 401 8.44 -3.31 -23.15
N PHE A 402 7.35 -2.81 -23.70
CA PHE A 402 6.01 -3.26 -23.33
C PHE A 402 5.51 -4.29 -24.33
N VAL A 403 5.08 -5.44 -23.81
CA VAL A 403 4.49 -6.52 -24.59
C VAL A 403 2.99 -6.56 -24.26
N PRO A 404 2.12 -6.22 -25.22
CA PRO A 404 0.68 -6.30 -25.02
C PRO A 404 0.19 -7.75 -25.05
N THR A 405 -0.91 -8.00 -24.34
CA THR A 405 -1.50 -9.34 -24.19
C THR A 405 -2.58 -9.66 -25.22
N ASP A 406 -2.97 -8.68 -26.04
CA ASP A 406 -3.92 -8.82 -27.15
C ASP A 406 -3.29 -9.45 -28.42
N GLY A 407 -2.01 -9.81 -28.38
CA GLY A 407 -1.26 -10.45 -29.47
C GLY A 407 -0.69 -9.49 -30.50
N THR A 408 -0.82 -8.18 -30.29
CA THR A 408 -0.22 -7.15 -31.15
C THR A 408 1.29 -7.00 -30.90
N ALA A 409 1.97 -6.19 -31.73
CA ALA A 409 3.43 -6.09 -31.72
C ALA A 409 3.99 -5.49 -30.41
N GLU A 410 5.16 -6.00 -29.99
CA GLU A 410 5.98 -5.47 -28.91
C GLU A 410 6.35 -4.01 -29.17
N LEU A 411 6.13 -3.14 -28.18
CA LEU A 411 6.54 -1.75 -28.21
C LEU A 411 7.89 -1.60 -27.51
N LYS A 412 8.94 -1.36 -28.29
CA LYS A 412 10.29 -1.11 -27.77
C LYS A 412 10.38 0.30 -27.21
N LEU A 413 10.91 0.44 -26.01
CA LEU A 413 11.03 1.71 -25.28
C LEU A 413 12.49 2.14 -25.13
N LEU A 414 13.38 1.17 -24.91
CA LEU A 414 14.82 1.34 -24.79
C LEU A 414 15.50 0.21 -25.57
N VAL A 415 16.46 0.54 -26.44
CA VAL A 415 17.25 -0.42 -27.21
C VAL A 415 18.74 -0.15 -26.99
N ASN A 416 19.48 -1.16 -26.54
CA ASN A 416 20.93 -1.06 -26.27
C ASN A 416 21.32 0.17 -25.42
N GLY A 417 20.54 0.45 -24.37
CA GLY A 417 20.77 1.61 -23.49
C GLY A 417 20.33 2.96 -24.04
N GLU A 418 19.84 3.02 -25.28
CA GLU A 418 19.39 4.25 -25.93
C GLU A 418 17.84 4.32 -26.01
N PRO A 419 17.24 5.50 -25.77
CA PRO A 419 15.79 5.67 -25.87
C PRO A 419 15.31 5.55 -27.31
N GLU A 420 14.26 4.77 -27.54
CA GLU A 420 13.58 4.70 -28.83
C GLU A 420 12.60 5.87 -29.01
N GLN A 421 12.25 6.18 -30.26
CA GLN A 421 11.15 7.10 -30.55
C GLN A 421 9.82 6.39 -30.29
N VAL A 422 9.35 6.45 -29.05
CA VAL A 422 8.14 5.75 -28.59
C VAL A 422 6.89 6.35 -29.22
N ASP A 423 6.05 5.50 -29.82
CA ASP A 423 4.68 5.85 -30.18
C ASP A 423 3.82 5.94 -28.90
N GLU A 424 3.64 7.17 -28.42
CA GLU A 424 2.88 7.47 -27.20
C GLU A 424 1.41 7.05 -27.28
N ALA A 425 0.79 7.11 -28.47
CA ALA A 425 -0.59 6.67 -28.64
C ALA A 425 -0.67 5.16 -28.46
N ARG A 426 0.28 4.44 -29.06
CA ARG A 426 0.41 3.00 -28.90
C ARG A 426 0.72 2.60 -27.46
N ALA A 427 1.61 3.33 -26.77
CA ALA A 427 1.94 3.08 -25.37
C ALA A 427 0.69 3.23 -24.48
N ALA A 428 -0.11 4.27 -24.71
CA ALA A 428 -1.36 4.49 -23.98
C ALA A 428 -2.38 3.37 -24.22
N GLU A 429 -2.53 2.87 -25.45
CA GLU A 429 -3.40 1.72 -25.75
C GLU A 429 -2.97 0.47 -24.97
N ILE A 430 -1.68 0.16 -24.99
CA ILE A 430 -1.11 -0.99 -24.28
C ILE A 430 -1.33 -0.85 -22.76
N LEU A 431 -1.14 0.36 -22.23
CA LEU A 431 -1.37 0.68 -20.83
C LEU A 431 -2.85 0.80 -20.46
N GLU A 432 -3.79 0.78 -21.40
CA GLU A 432 -5.22 0.70 -21.10
C GLU A 432 -5.64 -0.72 -20.72
N LEU A 433 -4.92 -1.74 -21.21
CA LEU A 433 -5.20 -3.15 -20.96
C LEU A 433 -5.15 -3.48 -19.46
N GLU A 434 -6.00 -4.42 -19.02
CA GLU A 434 -5.91 -5.02 -17.68
C GLU A 434 -4.57 -5.75 -17.53
N ASP A 435 -4.10 -6.38 -18.60
CA ASP A 435 -2.95 -7.27 -18.61
C ASP A 435 -1.82 -6.68 -19.44
N LEU A 436 -0.65 -6.54 -18.83
CA LEU A 436 0.55 -5.99 -19.45
C LEU A 436 1.76 -6.86 -19.13
N GLU A 437 2.68 -6.98 -20.09
CA GLU A 437 4.03 -7.47 -19.83
C GLU A 437 5.08 -6.36 -19.99
N ILE A 438 5.97 -6.26 -19.00
CA ILE A 438 7.21 -5.49 -19.04
C ILE A 438 8.34 -6.48 -19.33
N LEU A 439 9.00 -6.32 -20.46
CA LEU A 439 10.11 -7.15 -20.88
C LEU A 439 11.42 -6.37 -20.75
N VAL A 440 12.36 -6.90 -19.97
CA VAL A 440 13.71 -6.36 -19.81
C VAL A 440 14.72 -7.38 -20.34
N ARG A 441 15.54 -6.98 -21.31
CA ARG A 441 16.62 -7.82 -21.85
C ARG A 441 17.96 -7.24 -21.41
N LEU A 442 18.77 -8.02 -20.71
CA LEU A 442 20.05 -7.53 -20.17
C LEU A 442 21.22 -7.68 -21.15
N GLY A 443 21.16 -8.62 -22.09
CA GLY A 443 22.24 -8.90 -23.04
C GLY A 443 23.53 -9.43 -22.39
N THR A 444 23.43 -10.01 -21.19
CA THR A 444 24.56 -10.52 -20.39
C THR A 444 24.63 -12.05 -20.30
N GLY A 445 23.61 -12.78 -20.76
CA GLY A 445 23.61 -14.25 -20.78
C GLY A 445 22.36 -14.87 -21.42
N ASP A 446 21.99 -16.09 -21.01
CA ASP A 446 20.89 -16.89 -21.55
C ASP A 446 19.80 -17.22 -20.50
N LYS A 447 19.93 -16.71 -19.28
CA LYS A 447 18.99 -16.98 -18.18
C LYS A 447 17.85 -15.99 -18.15
N GLN A 448 16.76 -16.37 -17.50
CA GLN A 448 15.56 -15.55 -17.36
C GLN A 448 14.83 -15.80 -16.06
N ALA A 449 14.03 -14.82 -15.64
CA ALA A 449 13.08 -14.95 -14.54
C ALA A 449 11.79 -14.17 -14.86
N THR A 450 10.67 -14.64 -14.32
CA THR A 450 9.37 -13.97 -14.42
C THR A 450 8.86 -13.65 -13.03
N TYR A 451 8.24 -12.49 -12.88
CA TYR A 451 7.61 -12.02 -11.65
C TYR A 451 6.26 -11.40 -11.97
N TRP A 452 5.26 -11.53 -11.11
CA TRP A 452 3.94 -10.93 -11.30
C TRP A 452 3.61 -9.93 -10.21
N THR A 453 3.01 -8.82 -10.60
CA THR A 453 2.57 -7.78 -9.68
C THR A 453 1.34 -7.05 -10.20
N CYS A 454 0.84 -6.11 -9.42
CA CYS A 454 -0.23 -5.19 -9.80
C CYS A 454 0.26 -3.74 -9.75
N ASP A 455 -0.62 -2.82 -10.12
CA ASP A 455 -0.45 -1.39 -9.94
C ASP A 455 -0.82 -0.92 -8.51
N TYR A 456 -0.55 0.36 -8.21
CA TYR A 456 -1.04 1.02 -6.99
C TYR A 456 -2.12 2.04 -7.36
N SER A 457 -3.36 1.81 -6.93
CA SER A 457 -4.53 2.58 -7.37
C SER A 457 -5.10 3.55 -6.30
N HIS A 458 -6.09 4.35 -6.72
CA HIS A 458 -6.74 5.41 -5.94
C HIS A 458 -7.67 4.98 -4.78
N GLU A 459 -7.51 3.82 -4.14
CA GLU A 459 -8.20 3.55 -2.85
C GLU A 459 -7.62 4.38 -1.67
N TYR A 460 -7.09 5.58 -1.96
CA TYR A 460 -6.69 6.61 -1.02
C TYR A 460 -7.77 7.69 -0.89
N MET A 461 -8.20 7.97 0.35
CA MET A 461 -9.21 8.96 0.70
C MET A 461 -8.89 10.35 0.12
N VAL A 462 -7.61 10.69 -0.06
CA VAL A 462 -7.16 11.96 -0.66
C VAL A 462 -7.76 12.20 -2.05
N GLU A 463 -7.77 11.18 -2.91
CA GLU A 463 -8.27 11.31 -4.28
C GLU A 463 -9.77 11.06 -4.36
N LYS A 464 -10.26 10.06 -3.61
CA LYS A 464 -11.70 9.75 -3.50
C LYS A 464 -12.51 10.96 -3.06
N TYR A 465 -11.97 11.76 -2.14
CA TYR A 465 -12.58 12.99 -1.64
C TYR A 465 -11.91 14.26 -2.19
N ARG A 466 -11.28 14.20 -3.38
CA ARG A 466 -10.82 15.43 -4.03
C ARG A 466 -12.04 16.27 -4.44
N PRO A 467 -12.12 17.56 -4.03
CA PRO A 467 -13.19 18.47 -4.47
C PRO A 467 -13.39 18.47 -5.99
N VAL A 468 -14.66 18.46 -6.42
CA VAL A 468 -15.03 18.51 -7.84
C VAL A 468 -15.53 19.90 -8.24
N PHE A 469 -16.19 20.60 -7.31
CA PHE A 469 -16.69 21.95 -7.49
C PHE A 469 -15.93 22.95 -6.62
N LEU A 470 -15.88 24.22 -7.04
CA LEU A 470 -15.26 25.29 -6.26
C LEU A 470 -15.91 25.48 -4.88
N ASP A 471 -17.20 25.14 -4.75
CA ASP A 471 -17.93 25.19 -3.47
C ASP A 471 -17.46 24.13 -2.46
N ASP A 472 -16.85 23.04 -2.93
CA ASP A 472 -16.33 21.96 -2.10
C ASP A 472 -14.90 22.25 -1.59
N VAL A 473 -14.23 23.27 -2.14
CA VAL A 473 -12.87 23.63 -1.73
C VAL A 473 -12.92 24.39 -0.41
N VAL A 474 -12.19 23.88 0.58
CA VAL A 474 -12.16 24.47 1.92
C VAL A 474 -10.93 25.38 2.08
N GLY A 475 -11.16 26.57 2.63
CA GLY A 475 -10.13 27.57 2.88
C GLY A 475 -9.86 28.50 1.70
N ASN A 476 -8.99 29.49 1.91
CA ASN A 476 -8.67 30.52 0.92
C ASN A 476 -9.92 31.16 0.28
N THR A 477 -10.93 31.43 1.10
CA THR A 477 -12.29 31.79 0.67
C THR A 477 -12.34 32.98 -0.28
N GLU A 478 -11.57 34.04 -0.01
CA GLU A 478 -11.49 35.20 -0.90
C GLU A 478 -11.03 34.81 -2.32
N THR A 479 -10.00 33.97 -2.41
CA THR A 479 -9.47 33.50 -3.68
C THR A 479 -10.46 32.57 -4.38
N ILE A 480 -11.13 31.70 -3.63
CA ILE A 480 -12.18 30.82 -4.18
C ILE A 480 -13.36 31.64 -4.73
N GLU A 481 -13.81 32.68 -4.04
CA GLU A 481 -14.87 33.57 -4.53
C GLU A 481 -14.46 34.31 -5.81
N ARG A 482 -13.20 34.77 -5.91
CA ARG A 482 -12.67 35.32 -7.16
C ARG A 482 -12.70 34.30 -8.30
N LEU A 483 -12.34 33.04 -8.04
CA LEU A 483 -12.42 31.96 -9.03
C LEU A 483 -13.87 31.65 -9.45
N LYS A 484 -14.84 31.73 -8.52
CA LYS A 484 -16.27 31.56 -8.84
C LYS A 484 -16.80 32.67 -9.74
N ILE A 485 -16.39 33.92 -9.49
CA ILE A 485 -16.74 35.05 -10.37
C ILE A 485 -16.19 34.80 -11.78
N ILE A 486 -14.93 34.38 -11.87
CA ILE A 486 -14.29 34.02 -13.16
C ILE A 486 -15.05 32.87 -13.84
N ALA A 487 -15.45 31.83 -13.11
CA ALA A 487 -16.22 30.71 -13.64
C ALA A 487 -17.58 31.14 -14.23
N LYS A 488 -18.22 32.13 -13.59
CA LYS A 488 -19.52 32.69 -14.00
C LYS A 488 -19.38 33.59 -15.23
N GLU A 489 -18.42 34.51 -15.23
CA GLU A 489 -18.19 35.45 -16.33
C GLU A 489 -17.54 34.79 -17.56
N GLY A 490 -16.84 33.67 -17.36
CA GLY A 490 -16.26 32.85 -18.43
C GLY A 490 -14.90 33.33 -18.94
N ASN A 491 -14.54 34.60 -18.71
CA ASN A 491 -13.28 35.18 -19.17
C ASN A 491 -12.16 35.04 -18.13
N MET A 492 -11.51 33.87 -18.11
CA MET A 492 -10.38 33.60 -17.22
C MET A 492 -9.09 34.29 -17.70
N PRO A 493 -8.41 35.12 -16.87
CA PRO A 493 -7.05 35.57 -17.19
C PRO A 493 -6.05 34.41 -17.07
N HIS A 494 -4.79 34.61 -17.48
CA HIS A 494 -3.75 33.67 -17.06
C HIS A 494 -3.60 33.78 -15.52
N VAL A 495 -3.46 32.66 -14.82
CA VAL A 495 -3.40 32.64 -13.35
C VAL A 495 -2.15 31.92 -12.86
N ILE A 496 -1.57 32.42 -11.78
CA ILE A 496 -0.56 31.71 -10.99
C ILE A 496 -1.14 31.49 -9.60
N ILE A 497 -1.34 30.24 -9.21
CA ILE A 497 -1.73 29.86 -7.86
C ILE A 497 -0.48 29.44 -7.10
N SER A 498 -0.11 30.22 -6.09
CA SER A 498 1.10 29.98 -5.28
C SER A 498 0.77 29.77 -3.81
N GLY A 499 1.42 28.79 -3.18
CA GLY A 499 1.33 28.54 -1.75
C GLY A 499 1.86 27.17 -1.38
N MET A 500 1.82 26.82 -0.10
CA MET A 500 2.37 25.55 0.42
C MET A 500 1.70 24.29 -0.19
N PRO A 501 2.33 23.11 -0.08
CA PRO A 501 1.72 21.83 -0.48
C PRO A 501 0.39 21.57 0.23
N GLY A 502 -0.48 20.77 -0.40
CA GLY A 502 -1.69 20.23 0.25
C GLY A 502 -2.82 21.20 0.56
N ILE A 503 -2.73 22.48 0.17
CA ILE A 503 -3.77 23.51 0.43
C ILE A 503 -4.80 23.69 -0.71
N GLY A 504 -4.82 22.79 -1.69
CA GLY A 504 -5.85 22.78 -2.75
C GLY A 504 -5.54 23.58 -4.02
N LYS A 505 -4.28 23.93 -4.30
CA LYS A 505 -3.90 24.70 -5.50
C LYS A 505 -4.38 24.06 -6.81
N THR A 506 -3.88 22.86 -7.11
CA THR A 506 -4.23 22.09 -8.32
C THR A 506 -5.73 21.79 -8.35
N THR A 507 -6.29 21.39 -7.22
CA THR A 507 -7.73 21.13 -7.05
C THR A 507 -8.58 22.32 -7.47
N SER A 508 -8.24 23.54 -7.04
CA SER A 508 -8.99 24.74 -7.39
C SER A 508 -8.95 25.04 -8.89
N VAL A 509 -7.81 24.84 -9.55
CA VAL A 509 -7.69 25.02 -11.01
C VAL A 509 -8.54 23.99 -11.74
N LEU A 510 -8.49 22.72 -11.32
CA LEU A 510 -9.28 21.65 -11.92
C LEU A 510 -10.79 21.90 -11.75
N CYS A 511 -11.22 22.35 -10.57
CA CYS A 511 -12.61 22.72 -10.30
C CYS A 511 -13.06 23.89 -11.19
N LEU A 512 -12.22 24.92 -11.31
CA LEU A 512 -12.49 26.06 -12.18
C LEU A 512 -12.61 25.61 -13.65
N ALA A 513 -11.68 24.79 -14.14
CA ALA A 513 -11.69 24.30 -15.51
C ALA A 513 -12.93 23.45 -15.80
N ARG A 514 -13.37 22.59 -14.87
CA ARG A 514 -14.62 21.83 -15.00
C ARG A 514 -15.84 22.75 -15.09
N GLN A 515 -15.95 23.75 -14.24
CA GLN A 515 -17.06 24.70 -14.28
C GLN A 515 -17.02 25.60 -15.54
N LEU A 516 -15.82 25.90 -16.05
CA LEU A 516 -15.65 26.71 -17.25
C LEU A 516 -15.95 25.94 -18.55
N LEU A 517 -15.68 24.65 -18.60
CA LEU A 517 -15.69 23.91 -19.87
C LEU A 517 -16.79 22.85 -19.94
N GLY A 518 -17.36 22.43 -18.80
CA GLY A 518 -18.42 21.43 -18.76
C GLY A 518 -18.03 20.18 -19.53
N ASP A 519 -18.87 19.77 -20.48
CA ASP A 519 -18.66 18.58 -21.31
C ASP A 519 -17.40 18.66 -22.18
N ALA A 520 -16.95 19.88 -22.55
CA ALA A 520 -15.75 20.10 -23.35
C ALA A 520 -14.45 19.96 -22.55
N TYR A 521 -14.52 19.69 -21.23
CA TYR A 521 -13.34 19.60 -20.35
C TYR A 521 -12.26 18.66 -20.90
N LYS A 522 -12.63 17.46 -21.37
CA LYS A 522 -11.67 16.45 -21.86
C LYS A 522 -10.90 16.91 -23.10
N GLU A 523 -11.50 17.74 -23.93
CA GLU A 523 -10.92 18.18 -25.20
C GLU A 523 -10.21 19.54 -25.10
N ALA A 524 -10.61 20.34 -24.12
CA ALA A 524 -10.21 21.74 -23.95
C ALA A 524 -9.35 22.02 -22.70
N VAL A 525 -8.96 20.98 -21.95
CA VAL A 525 -7.97 21.07 -20.87
C VAL A 525 -6.75 20.24 -21.20
N LEU A 526 -5.57 20.83 -21.03
CA LEU A 526 -4.29 20.13 -21.02
C LEU A 526 -3.66 20.28 -19.64
N GLU A 527 -3.58 19.19 -18.89
CA GLU A 527 -2.89 19.13 -17.60
C GLU A 527 -1.50 18.53 -17.80
N LEU A 528 -0.46 19.21 -17.32
CA LEU A 528 0.92 18.73 -17.33
C LEU A 528 1.54 18.97 -15.95
N ASN A 529 2.29 17.99 -15.45
CA ASN A 529 3.15 18.18 -14.29
C ASN A 529 4.56 18.55 -14.77
N ALA A 530 5.05 19.72 -14.39
CA ALA A 530 6.31 20.27 -14.87
C ALA A 530 7.55 19.55 -14.32
N SER A 531 7.42 18.76 -13.24
CA SER A 531 8.52 17.97 -12.68
C SER A 531 8.68 16.59 -13.31
N ASP A 532 7.60 15.99 -13.83
CA ASP A 532 7.59 14.62 -14.34
C ASP A 532 7.90 14.53 -15.86
N GLU A 533 7.59 15.56 -16.65
CA GLU A 533 7.76 15.53 -18.10
C GLU A 533 9.22 15.86 -18.53
N ARG A 534 9.95 14.80 -18.91
CA ARG A 534 11.34 14.87 -19.41
C ARG A 534 11.41 15.67 -20.71
N GLY A 535 11.90 16.90 -20.61
CA GLY A 535 12.33 17.73 -21.74
C GLY A 535 11.48 18.98 -21.91
N ILE A 536 12.11 20.13 -21.64
CA ILE A 536 11.56 21.47 -21.84
C ILE A 536 10.99 21.65 -23.26
N GLU A 537 11.58 21.00 -24.26
CA GLU A 537 11.10 21.00 -25.64
C GLU A 537 9.80 20.21 -25.83
N VAL A 538 9.63 19.08 -25.15
CA VAL A 538 8.41 18.24 -25.24
C VAL A 538 7.23 18.99 -24.65
N VAL A 539 7.39 19.55 -23.44
CA VAL A 539 6.39 20.41 -22.79
C VAL A 539 6.03 21.59 -23.69
N ARG A 540 7.04 22.26 -24.27
CA ARG A 540 6.84 23.38 -25.20
C ARG A 540 6.05 22.97 -26.44
N GLN A 541 6.41 21.86 -27.09
CA GLN A 541 5.74 21.41 -28.32
C GLN A 541 4.32 20.95 -28.04
N ARG A 542 4.08 20.23 -26.93
CA ARG A 542 2.75 19.78 -26.51
C ARG A 542 1.82 20.94 -26.21
N ILE A 543 2.31 21.92 -25.44
CA ILE A 543 1.58 23.17 -25.16
C ILE A 543 1.31 23.94 -26.44
N LYS A 544 2.30 24.07 -27.32
CA LYS A 544 2.15 24.80 -28.59
C LYS A 544 1.13 24.10 -29.50
N GLY A 545 1.21 22.77 -29.65
CA GLY A 545 0.29 21.98 -30.45
C GLY A 545 -1.14 22.06 -29.90
N PHE A 546 -1.29 21.97 -28.58
CA PHE A 546 -2.58 22.17 -27.94
C PHE A 546 -3.12 23.59 -28.11
N ALA A 547 -2.28 24.61 -27.99
CA ALA A 547 -2.65 26.00 -28.23
C ALA A 547 -3.07 26.27 -29.69
N GLN A 548 -2.49 25.53 -30.65
CA GLN A 548 -2.86 25.58 -32.08
C GLN A 548 -4.13 24.80 -32.42
N LYS A 549 -4.45 23.73 -31.69
CA LYS A 549 -5.63 22.90 -31.90
C LYS A 549 -6.91 23.75 -31.85
N LYS A 550 -7.73 23.72 -32.89
CA LYS A 550 -9.05 24.39 -32.87
C LYS A 550 -10.04 23.53 -32.09
N VAL A 551 -10.65 24.12 -31.07
CA VAL A 551 -11.72 23.50 -30.27
C VAL A 551 -12.88 24.49 -30.23
N THR A 552 -14.08 24.02 -30.57
CA THR A 552 -15.28 24.86 -30.56
C THR A 552 -15.80 24.95 -29.13
N LEU A 553 -15.71 26.13 -28.54
CA LEU A 553 -16.14 26.40 -27.16
C LEU A 553 -17.28 27.43 -27.14
N PRO A 554 -18.12 27.43 -26.09
CA PRO A 554 -19.14 28.47 -25.90
C PRO A 554 -18.53 29.88 -25.89
N PRO A 555 -19.31 30.92 -26.25
CA PRO A 555 -18.83 32.30 -26.27
C PRO A 555 -18.15 32.72 -24.95
N GLY A 556 -16.96 33.31 -25.06
CA GLY A 556 -16.16 33.77 -23.92
C GLY A 556 -15.32 32.69 -23.22
N ARG A 557 -15.45 31.41 -23.59
CA ARG A 557 -14.67 30.31 -23.02
C ARG A 557 -13.40 30.03 -23.84
N HIS A 558 -12.34 29.65 -23.16
CA HIS A 558 -11.01 29.43 -23.74
C HIS A 558 -10.50 28.05 -23.34
N LYS A 559 -9.63 27.45 -24.16
CA LYS A 559 -8.89 26.25 -23.73
C LYS A 559 -8.01 26.58 -22.54
N ILE A 560 -7.74 25.61 -21.68
CA ILE A 560 -6.95 25.82 -20.46
C ILE A 560 -5.76 24.87 -20.44
N VAL A 561 -4.56 25.43 -20.25
CA VAL A 561 -3.34 24.67 -19.97
C VAL A 561 -3.05 24.81 -18.48
N ILE A 562 -3.05 23.68 -17.76
CA ILE A 562 -2.75 23.58 -16.35
C ILE A 562 -1.32 23.04 -16.22
N LEU A 563 -0.47 23.81 -15.55
CA LEU A 563 0.92 23.45 -15.28
C LEU A 563 1.11 23.32 -13.78
N ASP A 564 1.14 22.08 -13.28
CA ASP A 564 1.45 21.81 -11.88
C ASP A 564 2.96 21.82 -11.65
N GLU A 565 3.36 22.16 -10.42
CA GLU A 565 4.76 22.34 -10.02
C GLU A 565 5.57 23.24 -10.97
N ALA A 566 4.96 24.32 -11.47
CA ALA A 566 5.58 25.21 -12.46
C ALA A 566 6.91 25.83 -11.98
N ASP A 567 7.14 25.90 -10.67
CA ASP A 567 8.40 26.33 -10.06
C ASP A 567 9.56 25.32 -10.20
N SER A 568 9.29 24.11 -10.66
CA SER A 568 10.28 23.11 -11.05
C SER A 568 10.78 23.30 -12.49
N MET A 569 10.14 24.18 -13.29
CA MET A 569 10.59 24.49 -14.64
C MET A 569 11.86 25.35 -14.64
N THR A 570 12.79 25.05 -15.55
CA THR A 570 13.96 25.92 -15.76
C THR A 570 13.54 27.28 -16.32
N SER A 571 14.32 28.32 -16.05
CA SER A 571 14.07 29.67 -16.56
C SER A 571 13.96 29.71 -18.09
N GLY A 572 14.75 28.90 -18.81
CA GLY A 572 14.69 28.81 -20.27
C GLY A 572 13.36 28.26 -20.78
N ALA A 573 12.79 27.27 -20.09
CA ALA A 573 11.47 26.71 -20.40
C ALA A 573 10.37 27.74 -20.22
N GLN A 574 10.42 28.46 -19.11
CA GLN A 574 9.46 29.50 -18.79
C GLN A 574 9.53 30.66 -19.81
N GLN A 575 10.74 31.06 -20.24
CA GLN A 575 10.92 32.06 -21.30
C GLN A 575 10.30 31.60 -22.62
N ALA A 576 10.41 30.32 -22.96
CA ALA A 576 9.83 29.78 -24.18
C ALA A 576 8.28 29.77 -24.16
N LEU A 577 7.65 29.64 -22.98
CA LEU A 577 6.20 29.70 -22.84
C LEU A 577 5.63 31.10 -23.04
N ARG A 578 6.40 32.14 -22.70
CA ARG A 578 5.96 33.54 -22.80
C ARG A 578 5.38 33.87 -24.17
N ARG A 579 6.08 33.53 -25.26
CA ARG A 579 5.64 33.82 -26.62
C ARG A 579 4.36 33.08 -26.98
N THR A 580 4.21 31.84 -26.51
CA THR A 580 2.99 31.04 -26.73
C THR A 580 1.80 31.65 -26.00
N MET A 581 1.99 32.11 -24.76
CA MET A 581 0.94 32.79 -24.00
C MET A 581 0.48 34.08 -24.69
N GLU A 582 1.41 34.86 -25.24
CA GLU A 582 1.09 36.09 -25.97
C GLU A 582 0.29 35.80 -27.26
N ILE A 583 0.82 34.90 -28.12
CA ILE A 583 0.22 34.59 -29.43
C ILE A 583 -1.17 33.98 -29.29
N TYR A 584 -1.38 33.07 -28.35
CA TYR A 584 -2.62 32.30 -28.23
C TYR A 584 -3.56 32.79 -27.12
N SER A 585 -3.30 33.95 -26.52
CA SER A 585 -4.10 34.53 -25.43
C SER A 585 -5.61 34.62 -25.74
N ASN A 586 -5.99 34.83 -27.01
CA ASN A 586 -7.39 34.89 -27.45
C ASN A 586 -8.12 33.53 -27.47
N THR A 587 -7.39 32.41 -27.39
CA THR A 587 -7.97 31.05 -27.52
C THR A 587 -7.57 30.10 -26.39
N THR A 588 -6.47 30.40 -25.70
CA THR A 588 -5.84 29.52 -24.71
C THR A 588 -5.41 30.32 -23.50
N ARG A 589 -5.83 29.88 -22.31
CA ARG A 589 -5.46 30.42 -21.01
C ARG A 589 -4.56 29.45 -20.27
N PHE A 590 -3.75 29.98 -19.36
CA PHE A 590 -2.74 29.22 -18.64
C PHE A 590 -2.99 29.37 -17.15
N ALA A 591 -2.90 28.26 -16.43
CA ALA A 591 -3.01 28.19 -14.99
C ALA A 591 -1.79 27.47 -14.43
N PHE A 592 -0.92 28.21 -13.75
CA PHE A 592 0.29 27.68 -13.13
C PHE A 592 0.00 27.40 -11.65
N ALA A 593 0.24 26.20 -11.17
CA ALA A 593 0.30 25.88 -9.76
C ALA A 593 1.78 25.74 -9.35
N CYS A 594 2.19 26.44 -8.30
CA CYS A 594 3.57 26.42 -7.83
C CYS A 594 3.65 26.55 -6.31
N ASN A 595 4.72 26.05 -5.70
CA ASN A 595 4.95 26.30 -4.27
C ASN A 595 5.53 27.70 -4.06
N GLN A 596 6.49 28.08 -4.90
CA GLN A 596 7.24 29.32 -4.78
C GLN A 596 7.07 30.23 -6.01
N SER A 597 6.23 31.27 -5.89
CA SER A 597 6.02 32.23 -7.00
C SER A 597 7.30 32.94 -7.47
N ASN A 598 8.30 33.12 -6.62
CA ASN A 598 9.57 33.77 -6.97
C ASN A 598 10.48 32.93 -7.88
N LYS A 599 10.21 31.62 -8.01
CA LYS A 599 10.88 30.74 -8.99
C LYS A 599 10.26 30.84 -10.38
N ILE A 600 9.10 31.50 -10.50
CA ILE A 600 8.52 31.84 -11.79
C ILE A 600 9.19 33.12 -12.28
N ILE A 601 9.64 33.17 -13.54
CA ILE A 601 10.28 34.35 -14.11
C ILE A 601 9.31 35.54 -14.16
N GLU A 602 9.83 36.74 -13.93
CA GLU A 602 9.04 37.99 -13.99
C GLU A 602 8.20 38.10 -15.28
N PRO A 603 8.70 37.74 -16.48
CA PRO A 603 7.92 37.89 -17.71
C PRO A 603 6.63 37.06 -17.75
N LEU A 604 6.56 35.95 -17.01
CA LEU A 604 5.32 35.18 -16.87
C LEU A 604 4.44 35.77 -15.76
N GLN A 605 5.04 36.17 -14.64
CA GLN A 605 4.33 36.80 -13.53
C GLN A 605 3.57 38.06 -13.97
N SER A 606 4.20 38.94 -14.77
CA SER A 606 3.57 40.17 -15.27
C SER A 606 2.38 39.97 -16.19
N ARG A 607 2.16 38.74 -16.68
CA ARG A 607 1.04 38.35 -17.57
C ARG A 607 -0.03 37.52 -16.87
N CYS A 608 0.16 37.21 -15.59
CA CYS A 608 -0.74 36.36 -14.83
C CYS A 608 -1.31 37.09 -13.60
N ALA A 609 -2.56 36.81 -13.27
CA ALA A 609 -3.13 37.13 -11.98
C ALA A 609 -2.52 36.18 -10.93
N ILE A 610 -1.78 36.73 -9.96
CA ILE A 610 -1.16 35.95 -8.89
C ILE A 610 -2.16 35.78 -7.75
N LEU A 611 -2.57 34.55 -7.51
CA LEU A 611 -3.46 34.12 -6.44
C LEU A 611 -2.64 33.41 -5.37
N ARG A 612 -2.49 34.05 -4.20
CA ARG A 612 -1.73 33.49 -3.08
C ARG A 612 -2.65 32.69 -2.17
N TYR A 613 -2.30 31.44 -1.93
CA TYR A 613 -2.97 30.58 -0.97
C TYR A 613 -2.18 30.56 0.33
N ALA A 614 -2.89 30.73 1.43
CA ALA A 614 -2.39 30.56 2.78
C ALA A 614 -2.63 29.12 3.27
N LYS A 615 -1.92 28.76 4.34
CA LYS A 615 -2.20 27.55 5.12
C LYS A 615 -3.68 27.53 5.54
N LEU A 616 -4.26 26.34 5.55
CA LEU A 616 -5.60 26.15 6.07
C LEU A 616 -5.60 26.34 7.58
N THR A 617 -6.66 26.97 8.10
CA THR A 617 -6.85 27.08 9.55
C THR A 617 -7.31 25.74 10.12
N ASP A 618 -7.06 25.52 11.41
CA ASP A 618 -7.48 24.30 12.11
C ASP A 618 -8.98 24.02 11.92
N ALA A 619 -9.81 25.06 12.02
CA ALA A 619 -11.26 24.96 11.79
C ALA A 619 -11.61 24.48 10.36
N GLN A 620 -10.85 24.91 9.35
CA GLN A 620 -11.02 24.50 7.97
C GLN A 620 -10.60 23.03 7.75
N VAL A 621 -9.50 22.62 8.36
CA VAL A 621 -9.04 21.22 8.34
C VAL A 621 -10.07 20.31 9.00
N VAL A 622 -10.51 20.67 10.22
CA VAL A 622 -11.56 19.95 10.96
C VAL A 622 -12.83 19.82 10.16
N LYS A 623 -13.31 20.91 9.54
CA LYS A 623 -14.53 20.88 8.72
C LYS A 623 -14.46 19.82 7.64
N ARG A 624 -13.32 19.71 6.92
CA ARG A 624 -13.17 18.73 5.85
C ARG A 624 -12.99 17.30 6.38
N LEU A 625 -12.21 17.13 7.45
CA LEU A 625 -12.03 15.82 8.08
C LEU A 625 -13.37 15.26 8.58
N LEU A 626 -14.23 16.08 9.19
CA LEU A 626 -15.54 15.64 9.65
C LEU A 626 -16.44 15.16 8.51
N GLN A 627 -16.42 15.83 7.35
CA GLN A 627 -17.15 15.38 6.16
C GLN A 627 -16.69 13.99 5.70
N ILE A 628 -15.37 13.76 5.71
CA ILE A 628 -14.79 12.46 5.31
C ILE A 628 -15.08 11.39 6.37
N ILE A 629 -14.95 11.72 7.65
CA ILE A 629 -15.26 10.85 8.79
C ILE A 629 -16.72 10.41 8.74
N GLU A 630 -17.64 11.31 8.43
CA GLU A 630 -19.07 11.01 8.30
C GLU A 630 -19.34 10.10 7.09
N ALA A 631 -18.75 10.40 5.94
CA ALA A 631 -18.90 9.61 4.73
C ALA A 631 -18.33 8.18 4.87
N GLU A 632 -17.17 8.04 5.53
CA GLU A 632 -16.48 6.77 5.78
C GLU A 632 -16.93 6.08 7.08
N LYS A 633 -17.79 6.73 7.89
CA LYS A 633 -18.27 6.25 9.20
C LYS A 633 -17.13 5.91 10.18
N VAL A 634 -16.08 6.73 10.19
CA VAL A 634 -14.90 6.56 11.05
C VAL A 634 -15.28 6.80 12.52
N GLU A 635 -14.80 5.95 13.42
CA GLU A 635 -14.86 6.19 14.87
C GLU A 635 -13.67 7.08 15.26
N TYR A 636 -13.93 8.18 15.98
CA TYR A 636 -12.89 9.11 16.39
C TYR A 636 -13.18 9.68 17.79
N SER A 637 -12.13 10.19 18.44
CA SER A 637 -12.23 11.03 19.63
C SER A 637 -11.78 12.47 19.32
N ASP A 638 -12.21 13.42 20.15
CA ASP A 638 -11.85 14.83 19.99
C ASP A 638 -10.33 15.05 20.08
N ASP A 639 -9.63 14.27 20.92
CA ASP A 639 -8.16 14.28 21.00
C ASP A 639 -7.49 13.69 19.75
N GLY A 640 -8.09 12.69 19.11
CA GLY A 640 -7.61 12.14 17.83
C GLY A 640 -7.75 13.15 16.70
N LEU A 641 -8.87 13.86 16.64
CA LEU A 641 -9.06 14.92 15.65
C LEU A 641 -8.09 16.09 15.86
N ALA A 642 -7.84 16.48 17.12
CA ALA A 642 -6.83 17.48 17.46
C ALA A 642 -5.42 17.03 17.07
N ALA A 643 -5.07 15.75 17.27
CA ALA A 643 -3.78 15.20 16.86
C ALA A 643 -3.58 15.19 15.34
N LEU A 644 -4.64 14.88 14.57
CA LEU A 644 -4.61 14.96 13.10
C LEU A 644 -4.36 16.38 12.62
N VAL A 645 -5.03 17.37 13.22
CA VAL A 645 -4.83 18.78 12.88
C VAL A 645 -3.42 19.26 13.26
N PHE A 646 -2.96 18.90 14.45
CA PHE A 646 -1.63 19.25 14.95
C PHE A 646 -0.52 18.67 14.05
N SER A 647 -0.65 17.42 13.60
CA SER A 647 0.33 16.77 12.72
C SER A 647 0.32 17.32 11.29
N ALA A 648 -0.82 17.81 10.81
CA ALA A 648 -0.99 18.26 9.43
C ALA A 648 -0.54 19.70 9.15
N GLU A 649 -0.47 20.58 10.16
CA GLU A 649 -0.03 21.98 10.03
C GLU A 649 -0.68 22.79 8.89
N GLY A 650 -1.95 22.54 8.62
CA GLY A 650 -2.71 23.18 7.55
C GLY A 650 -2.55 22.54 6.17
N ASP A 651 -1.83 21.42 6.03
CA ASP A 651 -1.81 20.56 4.85
C ASP A 651 -2.99 19.57 4.90
N MET A 652 -3.99 19.77 4.03
CA MET A 652 -5.17 18.90 3.99
C MET A 652 -4.85 17.49 3.52
N ARG A 653 -3.90 17.35 2.58
CA ARG A 653 -3.52 16.04 2.04
C ARG A 653 -2.90 15.18 3.14
N GLN A 654 -1.99 15.75 3.93
CA GLN A 654 -1.39 15.09 5.07
C GLN A 654 -2.44 14.73 6.13
N ALA A 655 -3.36 15.64 6.44
CA ALA A 655 -4.44 15.38 7.39
C ALA A 655 -5.29 14.15 7.00
N ILE A 656 -5.67 14.06 5.72
CA ILE A 656 -6.48 12.96 5.20
C ILE A 656 -5.69 11.65 5.16
N ASN A 657 -4.41 11.69 4.77
CA ASN A 657 -3.53 10.53 4.81
C ASN A 657 -3.37 9.99 6.23
N ASN A 658 -3.13 10.87 7.21
CA ASN A 658 -3.00 10.47 8.61
C ASN A 658 -4.32 9.88 9.14
N LEU A 659 -5.46 10.45 8.77
CA LEU A 659 -6.79 9.91 9.10
C LEU A 659 -6.95 8.49 8.54
N GLN A 660 -6.68 8.31 7.25
CA GLN A 660 -6.79 7.01 6.59
C GLN A 660 -5.86 5.98 7.22
N SER A 661 -4.58 6.31 7.39
CA SER A 661 -3.59 5.39 7.96
C SER A 661 -3.92 5.01 9.40
N THR A 662 -4.40 5.96 10.20
CA THR A 662 -4.84 5.69 11.58
C THR A 662 -6.07 4.81 11.63
N HIS A 663 -7.06 5.07 10.76
CA HIS A 663 -8.25 4.26 10.66
C HIS A 663 -7.94 2.84 10.19
N ALA A 664 -7.17 2.70 9.11
CA ALA A 664 -6.76 1.40 8.56
C ALA A 664 -5.94 0.57 9.55
N GLY A 665 -5.03 1.21 10.31
CA GLY A 665 -4.19 0.52 11.28
C GLY A 665 -4.91 0.14 12.57
N PHE A 666 -5.70 1.04 13.15
CA PHE A 666 -6.21 0.90 14.52
C PHE A 666 -7.73 0.88 14.65
N GLY A 667 -8.48 1.14 13.59
CA GLY A 667 -9.93 1.23 13.65
C GLY A 667 -10.44 2.58 14.16
N PHE A 668 -10.03 2.90 15.39
CA PHE A 668 -10.42 4.08 16.17
C PHE A 668 -9.35 5.16 16.11
N VAL A 669 -9.75 6.38 15.76
CA VAL A 669 -8.87 7.54 15.66
C VAL A 669 -8.79 8.25 17.02
N SER A 670 -7.77 7.90 17.82
CA SER A 670 -7.40 8.58 19.07
C SER A 670 -6.08 9.33 18.93
N GLY A 671 -5.78 10.26 19.83
CA GLY A 671 -4.51 10.99 19.84
C GLY A 671 -3.30 10.05 19.87
N ASP A 672 -3.33 9.05 20.75
CA ASP A 672 -2.28 8.04 20.87
C ASP A 672 -2.07 7.25 19.57
N ASN A 673 -3.15 6.86 18.89
CA ASN A 673 -3.06 6.11 17.65
C ASN A 673 -2.52 6.98 16.51
N VAL A 674 -2.93 8.25 16.44
CA VAL A 674 -2.44 9.19 15.44
C VAL A 674 -0.94 9.42 15.61
N PHE A 675 -0.45 9.69 16.82
CA PHE A 675 0.98 9.93 17.07
C PHE A 675 1.84 8.67 16.85
N LYS A 676 1.29 7.47 17.05
CA LYS A 676 1.96 6.21 16.68
C LYS A 676 2.11 6.03 15.17
N VAL A 677 1.15 6.49 14.37
CA VAL A 677 1.20 6.37 12.90
C VAL A 677 2.07 7.45 12.28
N VAL A 678 2.00 8.67 12.79
CA VAL A 678 2.78 9.82 12.30
C VAL A 678 4.25 9.73 12.75
N ASP A 679 4.54 8.90 13.75
CA ASP A 679 5.87 8.74 14.35
C ASP A 679 6.48 10.06 14.81
N SER A 680 5.71 10.80 15.64
CA SER A 680 6.15 12.10 16.17
C SER A 680 5.99 12.18 17.69
N PRO A 681 6.89 12.93 18.38
CA PRO A 681 6.83 13.07 19.83
C PRO A 681 5.49 13.61 20.32
N HIS A 682 4.92 12.98 21.36
CA HIS A 682 3.65 13.42 21.92
C HIS A 682 3.77 14.85 22.51
N PRO A 683 2.91 15.82 22.10
CA PRO A 683 3.03 17.22 22.50
C PRO A 683 3.04 17.45 24.03
N ILE A 684 2.27 16.64 24.77
CA ILE A 684 2.21 16.70 26.24
C ILE A 684 3.58 16.41 26.88
N LYS A 685 4.33 15.41 26.38
CA LYS A 685 5.66 15.09 26.91
C LYS A 685 6.64 16.24 26.66
N VAL A 686 6.61 16.79 25.44
CA VAL A 686 7.42 17.95 25.07
C VAL A 686 7.03 19.20 25.88
N GLN A 687 5.74 19.39 26.16
CA GLN A 687 5.25 20.49 27.00
C GLN A 687 5.75 20.37 28.43
N ALA A 688 5.72 19.17 29.01
CA ALA A 688 6.26 18.91 30.35
C ALA A 688 7.76 19.20 30.43
N MET A 689 8.52 18.76 29.42
CA MET A 689 9.95 19.04 29.29
C MET A 689 10.22 20.56 29.20
N LEU A 690 9.51 21.30 28.35
CA LEU A 690 9.68 22.75 28.21
C LEU A 690 9.28 23.51 29.49
N LYS A 691 8.27 23.01 30.22
CA LYS A 691 7.88 23.56 31.53
C LYS A 691 8.99 23.34 32.56
N ALA A 692 9.61 22.16 32.60
CA ALA A 692 10.76 21.89 33.46
C ALA A 692 11.94 22.81 33.11
N CYS A 693 12.18 23.08 31.83
CA CYS A 693 13.17 24.09 31.42
C CYS A 693 12.84 25.48 31.97
N TYR A 694 11.57 25.89 31.88
CA TYR A 694 11.13 27.19 32.38
C TYR A 694 11.26 27.33 33.90
N GLU A 695 11.05 26.24 34.64
CA GLU A 695 11.24 26.18 36.10
C GLU A 695 12.72 26.06 36.53
N GLY A 696 13.64 25.90 35.58
CA GLY A 696 15.06 25.72 35.86
C GLY A 696 15.39 24.33 36.45
N ASN A 697 14.58 23.30 36.17
CA ASN A 697 14.86 21.93 36.57
C ASN A 697 15.54 21.17 35.42
N VAL A 698 16.88 21.20 35.40
CA VAL A 698 17.68 20.63 34.30
C VAL A 698 17.56 19.12 34.24
N ASP A 699 17.62 18.44 35.38
CA ASP A 699 17.60 16.97 35.41
C ASP A 699 16.26 16.44 34.88
N ALA A 700 15.13 17.00 35.33
CA ALA A 700 13.82 16.61 34.84
C ALA A 700 13.62 16.90 33.34
N ALA A 701 14.18 18.00 32.84
CA ALA A 701 14.11 18.33 31.42
C ALA A 701 15.00 17.41 30.56
N LEU A 702 16.20 17.05 31.04
CA LEU A 702 17.09 16.10 30.36
C LEU A 702 16.53 14.68 30.37
N ASP A 703 15.89 14.25 31.46
CA ASP A 703 15.24 12.94 31.52
C ASP A 703 14.04 12.87 30.57
N GLY A 704 13.24 13.93 30.47
CA GLY A 704 12.18 14.03 29.46
C GLY A 704 12.71 13.97 28.02
N LEU A 705 13.87 14.59 27.75
CA LEU A 705 14.53 14.51 26.45
C LEU A 705 15.06 13.09 26.17
N ARG A 706 15.69 12.43 27.16
CA ARG A 706 16.18 11.06 27.04
C ARG A 706 15.05 10.08 26.77
N GLU A 707 13.92 10.21 27.45
CA GLU A 707 12.75 9.37 27.22
C GLU A 707 12.27 9.45 25.76
N LEU A 708 12.26 10.65 25.17
CA LEU A 708 11.94 10.83 23.74
C LEU A 708 13.02 10.21 22.83
N TRP A 709 14.29 10.36 23.18
CA TRP A 709 15.40 9.81 22.39
C TRP A 709 15.41 8.27 22.40
N ASP A 710 15.18 7.66 23.56
CA ASP A 710 15.19 6.20 23.75
C ASP A 710 14.00 5.52 23.05
N LEU A 711 12.92 6.27 22.81
CA LEU A 711 11.80 5.82 21.97
C LEU A 711 12.13 5.81 20.46
N GLY A 712 13.31 6.30 20.08
CA GLY A 712 13.80 6.25 18.70
C GLY A 712 13.46 7.47 17.84
N TYR A 713 12.89 8.53 18.43
CA TYR A 713 12.57 9.75 17.68
C TYR A 713 13.85 10.45 17.18
N SER A 714 13.82 10.94 15.95
CA SER A 714 14.96 11.66 15.38
C SER A 714 15.15 13.02 16.07
N SER A 715 16.39 13.53 16.03
CA SER A 715 16.70 14.87 16.56
C SER A 715 15.88 15.98 15.90
N HIS A 716 15.55 15.81 14.62
CA HIS A 716 14.71 16.72 13.87
C HIS A 716 13.25 16.72 14.37
N ASP A 717 12.68 15.55 14.65
CA ASP A 717 11.28 15.45 15.10
C ASP A 717 11.10 16.01 16.51
N ILE A 718 12.08 15.78 17.38
CA ILE A 718 12.12 16.35 18.73
C ILE A 718 12.19 17.89 18.65
N ILE A 719 13.17 18.45 17.92
CA ILE A 719 13.35 19.92 17.87
C ILE A 719 12.20 20.62 17.15
N SER A 720 11.65 20.01 16.10
CA SER A 720 10.48 20.53 15.37
C SER A 720 9.26 20.55 16.28
N THR A 721 9.02 19.49 17.05
CA THR A 721 7.91 19.44 18.02
C THR A 721 8.11 20.43 19.16
N MET A 722 9.34 20.58 19.68
CA MET A 722 9.67 21.62 20.67
C MET A 722 9.30 23.01 20.17
N PHE A 723 9.64 23.33 18.92
CA PHE A 723 9.31 24.62 18.31
C PHE A 723 7.79 24.82 18.20
N LYS A 724 7.04 23.81 17.77
CA LYS A 724 5.56 23.85 17.68
C LYS A 724 4.91 24.09 19.04
N VAL A 725 5.29 23.30 20.04
CA VAL A 725 4.71 23.38 21.39
C VAL A 725 5.06 24.71 22.07
N THR A 726 6.27 25.23 21.88
CA THR A 726 6.68 26.53 22.47
C THR A 726 5.81 27.70 21.99
N LYS A 727 5.30 27.66 20.74
CA LYS A 727 4.42 28.72 20.22
C LYS A 727 3.06 28.77 20.90
N THR A 728 2.54 27.62 21.32
CA THR A 728 1.17 27.48 21.83
C THR A 728 1.09 27.29 23.33
N ILE A 729 2.23 27.12 24.03
CA ILE A 729 2.26 26.87 25.47
C ILE A 729 1.77 28.09 26.27
N PRO A 730 0.71 27.97 27.08
CA PRO A 730 0.13 29.12 27.77
C PRO A 730 0.90 29.51 29.04
N THR A 731 1.77 28.64 29.56
CA THR A 731 2.46 28.83 30.85
C THR A 731 3.69 29.73 30.77
N LEU A 732 4.24 29.97 29.59
CA LEU A 732 5.41 30.83 29.41
C LEU A 732 4.98 32.28 29.18
N SER A 733 5.74 33.23 29.75
CA SER A 733 5.61 34.65 29.40
C SER A 733 6.02 34.87 27.94
N GLU A 734 5.47 35.89 27.28
CA GLU A 734 5.81 36.20 25.88
C GLU A 734 7.33 36.44 25.70
N HIS A 735 7.97 37.09 26.68
CA HIS A 735 9.43 37.25 26.66
C HIS A 735 10.17 35.91 26.70
N ALA A 736 9.77 35.00 27.59
CA ALA A 736 10.39 33.67 27.70
C ALA A 736 10.13 32.81 26.44
N LYS A 737 8.94 32.90 25.84
CA LYS A 737 8.64 32.23 24.56
C LYS A 737 9.59 32.68 23.46
N LEU A 738 9.84 33.98 23.33
CA LEU A 738 10.75 34.50 22.30
C LEU A 738 12.19 34.01 22.49
N GLU A 739 12.70 34.03 23.73
CA GLU A 739 14.05 33.51 24.01
C GLU A 739 14.13 31.99 23.81
N PHE A 740 13.09 31.24 24.18
CA PHE A 740 13.02 29.80 23.94
C PHE A 740 13.00 29.49 22.43
N ILE A 741 12.17 30.18 21.67
CA ILE A 741 12.07 30.05 20.21
C ILE A 741 13.42 30.35 19.55
N LYS A 742 14.14 31.37 20.02
CA LYS A 742 15.47 31.73 19.52
C LYS A 742 16.48 30.61 19.74
N GLU A 743 16.58 30.07 20.95
CA GLU A 743 17.52 28.98 21.27
C GLU A 743 17.17 27.66 20.56
N ILE A 744 15.87 27.34 20.47
CA ILE A 744 15.37 26.19 19.69
C ILE A 744 15.69 26.39 18.22
N GLY A 745 15.50 27.60 17.67
CA GLY A 745 15.80 27.94 16.28
C GLY A 745 17.28 27.78 15.94
N PHE A 746 18.19 28.28 16.77
CA PHE A 746 19.64 28.09 16.58
C PHE A 746 20.04 26.62 16.61
N THR A 747 19.44 25.84 17.52
CA THR A 747 19.70 24.41 17.61
C THR A 747 19.16 23.68 16.38
N HIS A 748 17.96 24.06 15.92
CA HIS A 748 17.35 23.49 14.72
C HIS A 748 18.21 23.74 13.47
N MET A 749 18.78 24.94 13.31
CA MET A 749 19.72 25.23 12.23
C MET A 749 20.95 24.32 12.25
N LYS A 750 21.57 24.12 13.42
CA LYS A 750 22.75 23.24 13.57
C LYS A 750 22.43 21.77 13.29
N ILE A 751 21.21 21.33 13.61
CA ILE A 751 20.72 19.99 13.29
C ILE A 751 20.59 19.84 11.76
N LEU A 752 20.06 20.85 11.07
CA LEU A 752 19.94 20.88 9.61
C LEU A 752 21.30 20.96 8.89
N GLU A 753 22.31 21.56 9.52
CA GLU A 753 23.71 21.55 9.04
C GLU A 753 24.41 20.19 9.23
N GLY A 754 23.74 19.21 9.85
CA GLY A 754 24.21 17.82 9.96
C GLY A 754 24.64 17.38 11.35
N VAL A 755 24.59 18.24 12.38
CA VAL A 755 24.99 17.88 13.75
C VAL A 755 23.80 17.32 14.54
N GLN A 756 23.45 16.06 14.27
CA GLN A 756 22.23 15.40 14.75
C GLN A 756 22.44 14.56 16.02
N THR A 757 23.22 15.04 16.99
CA THR A 757 23.57 14.27 18.19
C THR A 757 22.67 14.60 19.38
N LEU A 758 22.46 13.62 20.27
CA LEU A 758 21.80 13.85 21.57
C LEU A 758 22.49 14.97 22.37
N LEU A 759 23.80 15.13 22.21
CA LEU A 759 24.56 16.21 22.85
C LEU A 759 24.08 17.61 22.42
N GLN A 760 23.70 17.80 21.14
CA GLN A 760 23.16 19.08 20.69
C GLN A 760 21.80 19.39 21.32
N LEU A 761 20.94 18.39 21.44
CA LEU A 761 19.64 18.53 22.10
C LEU A 761 19.80 18.79 23.60
N ASN A 762 20.70 18.06 24.28
CA ASN A 762 21.06 18.32 25.68
C ASN A 762 21.57 19.76 25.86
N GLY A 763 22.42 20.22 24.93
CA GLY A 763 22.90 21.60 24.91
C GLY A 763 21.77 22.62 24.72
N CYS A 764 20.77 22.31 23.90
CA CYS A 764 19.57 23.15 23.75
C CYS A 764 18.78 23.22 25.07
N VAL A 765 18.45 22.08 25.66
CA VAL A 765 17.73 22.00 26.95
C VAL A 765 18.47 22.79 28.03
N ALA A 766 19.78 22.61 28.15
CA ALA A 766 20.60 23.36 29.10
C ALA A 766 20.56 24.89 28.86
N ARG A 767 20.62 25.34 27.60
CA ARG A 767 20.49 26.77 27.26
C ARG A 767 19.11 27.31 27.60
N LEU A 768 18.04 26.54 27.40
CA LEU A 768 16.68 26.91 27.78
C LEU A 768 16.54 27.06 29.30
N CYS A 769 17.05 26.09 30.09
CA CYS A 769 17.04 26.17 31.55
C CYS A 769 17.81 27.39 32.08
N ARG A 770 18.95 27.71 31.46
CA ARG A 770 19.82 28.83 31.88
C ARG A 770 19.08 30.17 31.86
N LEU A 771 18.12 30.37 30.98
CA LEU A 771 17.41 31.65 30.82
C LEU A 771 16.68 32.10 32.09
N ASN A 772 16.22 31.16 32.92
CA ASN A 772 15.46 31.43 34.14
C ASN A 772 16.21 31.06 35.44
N MET A 773 17.47 30.66 35.33
CA MET A 773 18.30 30.33 36.49
C MET A 773 19.03 31.56 37.02
N ASP A 774 19.26 31.60 38.35
CA ASP A 774 20.06 32.66 38.98
C ASP A 774 21.48 32.69 38.37
N PRO A 775 21.92 33.81 37.77
CA PRO A 775 23.26 33.98 37.21
C PRO A 775 24.40 33.60 38.17
N LYS A 776 24.19 33.72 39.49
CA LYS A 776 25.17 33.34 40.52
C LYS A 776 25.50 31.85 40.52
N LYS A 777 24.61 31.00 40.02
CA LYS A 777 24.83 29.54 39.90
C LYS A 777 25.84 29.15 38.82
N PHE A 778 26.20 30.08 37.93
CA PHE A 778 27.09 29.84 36.78
C PHE A 778 28.46 30.50 36.91
N VAL A 779 28.75 31.14 38.05
CA VAL A 779 30.09 31.66 38.33
C VAL A 779 30.96 30.47 38.69
N ALA A 780 31.92 30.13 37.82
CA ALA A 780 32.93 29.11 38.14
C ALA A 780 33.62 29.50 39.46
N PRO A 781 33.84 28.55 40.39
CA PRO A 781 34.62 28.86 41.58
C PRO A 781 35.96 29.43 41.13
N LYS A 782 36.28 30.64 41.58
CA LYS A 782 37.60 31.24 41.33
C LYS A 782 38.65 30.23 41.83
N LYS A 783 39.37 29.62 40.89
CA LYS A 783 40.61 28.92 41.21
C LYS A 783 41.71 29.94 41.47
#